data_AF-A0AA94XPU3-F1
#
_entry.id   AF-A0AA94XPU3-F1
#
_cell.length_a   1.000
_cell.length_b   1.000
_cell.length_c   1.000
_cell.angle_alpha   90.00
_cell.angle_beta   90.00
_cell.angle_gamma   90.00
#
_symmetry.space_group_name_H-M   'P 1'
#
loop_
_entity.id
_entity.type
_entity.pdbx_description
1 polymer ?
#
loop_
_entity_poly.entity_id
_entity_poly.type
_entity_poly.pdbx_seq_one_letter_code
_entity_poly.pdbx_strand_id
1 'polypeptide(L)'
;METARPTFIAIDGRSGSGKSTFASDLAQRLSATSPVAVLRLEDLYHGWHGLGHACELYNQLLPALARGEQVAYPTWDWAAGCLGEQQIFSPGRIVIIEGVGALNDQAASFIDVGIWLDAPEDLRRERALARDGQTYTPFWSTWADQENGYLAANSPEHHADLVINTATLANPLSALVEASRFLPAGSNPLGLIGSQANSVPTLRQSYQAPADAAALFEALTERLPHAALLESTSQHLEDPLGRNRYSLLAFSTAQQPPLLTADASGTTLRLRGARVQLGHGFFDSLAGLWPPTAPLDTEYPLPLWVGYLGYELKREVGAANLHAHIAEGSCRPDAQFFAPDTIVVIDHQLSRMHLHSTGKPDAAITILLGNPPSHRASAALPVPQFSCADTASGYQEKIRRAQHEIYEGNTYEVCLTTELTAHAEDFNPFEAYCRMRQSSPAPFAHYLRLTDLEVASISPERFLALSKNGRLRAEPIKGTRPRGIDEETDLALKHDLATHPKDRAENIMIVDLLRNDLSHHAEPGSVRVTRLCSVESYATVHQMVSTIDAALQSPELAADALREAFPPGSMTGAPKLSTMNILDELEEHRARGLYSGAVGYLGADGAADFSVVIRTLVCDRLPDQSWRLSLGLGGAITADSVPQDEWDEVITKSRGVLQALGASFPAATAR
;
A
#
# COMPACT_ATOMS: atom_id res chain seq x y z
N MET A 1 -4.29 25.16 -40.05
CA MET A 1 -4.11 25.16 -38.59
C MET A 1 -4.66 23.84 -38.12
N GLU A 2 -3.82 22.92 -37.65
CA GLU A 2 -4.32 21.69 -37.02
C GLU A 2 -5.12 22.10 -35.79
N THR A 3 -6.41 21.81 -35.79
CA THR A 3 -7.25 21.89 -34.60
C THR A 3 -6.72 20.85 -33.62
N ALA A 4 -6.28 21.29 -32.43
CA ALA A 4 -5.84 20.37 -31.39
C ALA A 4 -6.98 19.39 -31.08
N ARG A 5 -6.66 18.08 -30.97
CA ARG A 5 -7.62 17.03 -30.59
C ARG A 5 -8.36 17.47 -29.31
N PRO A 6 -9.71 17.44 -29.29
CA PRO A 6 -10.45 17.70 -28.07
C PRO A 6 -10.13 16.67 -26.98
N THR A 7 -10.18 17.09 -25.73
CA THR A 7 -10.14 16.16 -24.60
C THR A 7 -11.49 15.48 -24.42
N PHE A 8 -11.51 14.15 -24.36
CA PHE A 8 -12.71 13.35 -24.17
C PHE A 8 -12.83 12.82 -22.74
N ILE A 9 -13.95 13.15 -22.09
CA ILE A 9 -14.33 12.61 -20.78
C ILE A 9 -15.58 11.75 -20.99
N ALA A 10 -15.48 10.45 -20.78
CA ALA A 10 -16.63 9.55 -20.85
C ALA A 10 -17.24 9.34 -19.46
N ILE A 11 -18.57 9.44 -19.35
CA ILE A 11 -19.34 9.19 -18.14
C ILE A 11 -20.33 8.07 -18.43
N ASP A 12 -20.02 6.88 -17.95
CA ASP A 12 -20.84 5.68 -18.10
C ASP A 12 -21.37 5.21 -16.73
N GLY A 13 -22.16 4.14 -16.74
CA GLY A 13 -22.89 3.60 -15.61
C GLY A 13 -24.29 3.22 -16.03
N ARG A 14 -24.96 2.37 -15.25
CA ARG A 14 -26.32 1.91 -15.56
C ARG A 14 -27.35 3.03 -15.52
N SER A 15 -28.48 2.86 -16.21
CA SER A 15 -29.61 3.79 -16.14
C SER A 15 -30.03 4.02 -14.69
N GLY A 16 -30.31 5.28 -14.36
CA GLY A 16 -30.62 5.74 -12.99
C GLY A 16 -29.39 6.03 -12.10
N SER A 17 -28.15 5.85 -12.57
CA SER A 17 -26.95 6.12 -11.74
C SER A 17 -26.62 7.61 -11.53
N GLY A 18 -27.30 8.53 -12.23
CA GLY A 18 -27.10 9.98 -12.08
C GLY A 18 -26.16 10.63 -13.10
N LYS A 19 -25.82 9.94 -14.19
CA LYS A 19 -24.92 10.41 -15.27
C LYS A 19 -25.25 11.81 -15.78
N SER A 20 -26.48 12.05 -16.26
CA SER A 20 -26.83 13.33 -16.89
C SER A 20 -26.73 14.52 -15.95
N THR A 21 -27.08 14.34 -14.67
CA THR A 21 -26.89 15.38 -13.64
C THR A 21 -25.40 15.64 -13.40
N PHE A 22 -24.62 14.57 -13.18
CA PHE A 22 -23.18 14.67 -12.98
C PHE A 22 -22.45 15.31 -14.18
N ALA A 23 -22.81 14.92 -15.40
CA ALA A 23 -22.27 15.48 -16.64
C ALA A 23 -22.59 16.98 -16.78
N SER A 24 -23.81 17.38 -16.42
CA SER A 24 -24.22 18.79 -16.44
C SER A 24 -23.44 19.63 -15.41
N ASP A 25 -23.32 19.14 -14.18
CA ASP A 25 -22.55 19.81 -13.12
C ASP A 25 -21.06 19.92 -13.47
N LEU A 26 -20.50 18.85 -14.05
CA LEU A 26 -19.12 18.82 -14.54
C LEU A 26 -18.91 19.81 -15.69
N ALA A 27 -19.82 19.81 -16.68
CA ALA A 27 -19.76 20.73 -17.82
C ALA A 27 -19.84 22.19 -17.35
N GLN A 28 -20.72 22.50 -16.41
CA GLN A 28 -20.85 23.84 -15.84
C GLN A 28 -19.53 24.28 -15.18
N ARG A 29 -18.88 23.40 -14.42
CA ARG A 29 -17.61 23.69 -13.76
C ARG A 29 -16.46 23.89 -14.74
N LEU A 30 -16.34 23.02 -15.75
CA LEU A 30 -15.28 23.07 -16.76
C LEU A 30 -15.45 24.24 -17.74
N SER A 31 -16.69 24.66 -18.00
CA SER A 31 -16.99 25.81 -18.87
C SER A 31 -16.41 27.12 -18.34
N ALA A 32 -16.02 27.18 -17.06
CA ALA A 32 -15.32 28.33 -16.49
C ALA A 32 -13.92 28.54 -17.09
N THR A 33 -13.28 27.49 -17.64
CA THR A 33 -11.88 27.53 -18.09
C THR A 33 -11.68 27.10 -19.55
N SER A 34 -12.62 26.37 -20.16
CA SER A 34 -12.56 26.00 -21.58
C SER A 34 -13.94 25.73 -22.19
N PRO A 35 -14.11 25.88 -23.52
CA PRO A 35 -15.35 25.50 -24.20
C PRO A 35 -15.62 23.99 -24.03
N VAL A 36 -16.79 23.65 -23.47
CA VAL A 36 -17.24 22.28 -23.26
C VAL A 36 -18.44 21.99 -24.16
N ALA A 37 -18.45 20.83 -24.80
CA ALA A 37 -19.63 20.27 -25.47
C ALA A 37 -20.01 18.94 -24.82
N VAL A 38 -21.31 18.67 -24.65
CA VAL A 38 -21.81 17.42 -24.05
C VAL A 38 -22.54 16.62 -25.12
N LEU A 39 -22.00 15.46 -25.50
CA LEU A 39 -22.64 14.49 -26.37
C LEU A 39 -23.38 13.47 -25.50
N ARG A 40 -24.71 13.42 -25.61
CA ARG A 40 -25.52 12.47 -24.86
C ARG A 40 -25.86 11.28 -25.74
N LEU A 41 -25.48 10.07 -25.32
CA LEU A 41 -25.80 8.86 -26.08
C LEU A 41 -27.31 8.57 -26.08
N GLU A 42 -28.08 9.21 -25.20
CA GLU A 42 -29.55 9.18 -25.25
C GLU A 42 -30.13 9.66 -26.58
N ASP A 43 -29.44 10.59 -27.25
CA ASP A 43 -29.82 11.09 -28.58
C ASP A 43 -29.59 10.02 -29.67
N LEU A 44 -28.74 9.02 -29.40
CA LEU A 44 -28.37 7.94 -30.34
C LEU A 44 -29.17 6.65 -30.12
N TYR A 45 -29.89 6.52 -28.99
CA TYR A 45 -30.72 5.33 -28.72
C TYR A 45 -31.98 5.34 -29.60
N HIS A 46 -31.96 4.51 -30.64
CA HIS A 46 -33.14 4.33 -31.51
C HIS A 46 -34.16 3.39 -30.87
N GLY A 47 -34.99 3.98 -30.02
CA GLY A 47 -36.03 3.30 -29.25
C GLY A 47 -35.49 2.48 -28.09
N TRP A 48 -36.39 1.75 -27.42
CA TRP A 48 -36.06 1.00 -26.22
C TRP A 48 -35.09 -0.15 -26.46
N HIS A 49 -34.85 -0.58 -27.71
CA HIS A 49 -33.89 -1.62 -28.10
C HIS A 49 -32.58 -1.07 -28.71
N GLY A 50 -32.35 0.24 -28.59
CA GLY A 50 -31.34 0.95 -29.37
C GLY A 50 -29.91 0.94 -28.82
N LEU A 51 -29.63 0.29 -27.68
CA LEU A 51 -28.31 0.40 -27.03
C LEU A 51 -27.16 -0.07 -27.93
N GLY A 52 -27.28 -1.25 -28.54
CA GLY A 52 -26.24 -1.78 -29.45
C GLY A 52 -26.02 -0.88 -30.66
N HIS A 53 -27.11 -0.42 -31.29
CA HIS A 53 -27.04 0.49 -32.42
C HIS A 53 -26.39 1.83 -32.06
N ALA A 54 -26.71 2.38 -30.89
CA ALA A 54 -26.11 3.62 -30.42
C ALA A 54 -24.60 3.48 -30.19
N CYS A 55 -24.13 2.36 -29.63
CA CYS A 55 -22.70 2.08 -29.52
C CYS A 55 -22.02 2.02 -30.90
N GLU A 56 -22.63 1.33 -31.87
CA GLU A 56 -22.10 1.27 -33.24
C GLU A 56 -22.01 2.65 -33.91
N LEU A 57 -23.08 3.45 -33.80
CA LEU A 57 -23.13 4.79 -34.36
C LEU A 57 -22.12 5.71 -33.66
N TYR A 58 -22.08 5.71 -32.33
CA TYR A 58 -21.11 6.44 -31.52
C TYR A 58 -19.66 6.13 -31.96
N ASN A 59 -19.33 4.85 -32.13
CA ASN A 59 -18.00 4.42 -32.57
C ASN A 59 -17.64 4.90 -33.99
N GLN A 60 -18.64 5.07 -34.86
CA GLN A 60 -18.43 5.67 -36.20
C GLN A 60 -18.19 7.19 -36.13
N LEU A 61 -18.75 7.88 -35.13
CA LEU A 61 -18.60 9.34 -34.95
C LEU A 61 -17.24 9.71 -34.31
N LEU A 62 -16.72 8.87 -33.42
CA LEU A 62 -15.52 9.13 -32.62
C LEU A 62 -14.28 9.58 -33.44
N PRO A 63 -13.91 8.94 -34.56
CA PRO A 63 -12.74 9.37 -35.34
C PRO A 63 -12.86 10.80 -35.88
N ALA A 64 -14.06 11.24 -36.27
CA ALA A 64 -14.30 12.59 -36.75
C ALA A 64 -14.28 13.60 -35.59
N LEU A 65 -14.93 13.27 -34.48
CA LEU A 65 -14.88 14.08 -33.25
C LEU A 65 -13.44 14.27 -32.75
N ALA A 66 -12.61 13.22 -32.81
CA ALA A 66 -11.22 13.26 -32.38
C ALA A 66 -10.34 14.19 -33.25
N ARG A 67 -10.75 14.44 -34.51
CA ARG A 67 -10.14 15.46 -35.38
C ARG A 67 -10.69 16.86 -35.16
N GLY A 68 -11.66 17.03 -34.25
CA GLY A 68 -12.37 18.28 -33.99
C GLY A 68 -13.41 18.62 -35.07
N GLU A 69 -13.86 17.62 -35.85
CA GLU A 69 -14.84 17.82 -36.91
C GLU A 69 -16.27 17.82 -36.36
N GLN A 70 -17.16 18.58 -37.01
CA GLN A 70 -18.59 18.49 -36.76
C GLN A 70 -19.11 17.15 -37.27
N VAL A 71 -20.04 16.55 -36.53
CA VAL A 71 -20.70 15.30 -36.93
C VAL A 71 -22.21 15.50 -36.98
N ALA A 72 -22.88 14.77 -37.86
CA ALA A 72 -24.34 14.75 -37.96
C ALA A 72 -24.84 13.32 -37.72
N TYR A 73 -25.89 13.19 -36.92
CA TYR A 73 -26.50 11.90 -36.62
C TYR A 73 -28.02 12.02 -36.51
N PRO A 74 -28.78 10.96 -36.86
CA PRO A 74 -30.22 10.94 -36.69
C PRO A 74 -30.62 10.71 -35.22
N THR A 75 -31.55 11.51 -34.71
CA THR A 75 -32.13 11.34 -33.38
C THR A 75 -33.34 10.40 -33.40
N TRP A 76 -33.86 10.01 -32.23
CA TRP A 76 -35.09 9.22 -32.11
C TRP A 76 -36.26 10.06 -31.57
N ASP A 77 -37.39 10.07 -32.29
CA ASP A 77 -38.64 10.64 -31.77
C ASP A 77 -39.33 9.59 -30.89
N TRP A 78 -39.21 9.75 -29.58
CA TRP A 78 -39.79 8.84 -28.58
C TRP A 78 -41.32 8.82 -28.59
N ALA A 79 -41.98 9.89 -29.06
CA ALA A 79 -43.43 9.96 -29.14
C ALA A 79 -43.97 9.28 -30.41
N ALA A 80 -43.25 9.46 -31.54
CA ALA A 80 -43.62 8.87 -32.82
C ALA A 80 -43.09 7.44 -33.02
N GLY A 81 -42.06 7.04 -32.28
CA GLY A 81 -41.42 5.73 -32.41
C GLY A 81 -40.68 5.55 -33.73
N CYS A 82 -40.07 6.61 -34.27
CA CYS A 82 -39.32 6.59 -35.52
C CYS A 82 -38.10 7.52 -35.48
N LEU A 83 -37.27 7.49 -36.53
CA LEU A 83 -36.14 8.41 -36.68
C LEU A 83 -36.65 9.86 -36.77
N GLY A 84 -36.11 10.70 -35.90
CA GLY A 84 -36.35 12.14 -35.85
C GLY A 84 -35.41 12.94 -36.75
N GLU A 85 -35.30 14.23 -36.46
CA GLU A 85 -34.44 15.14 -37.22
C GLU A 85 -32.95 14.82 -37.02
N GLN A 86 -32.14 15.18 -38.01
CA GLN A 86 -30.68 15.11 -37.88
C GLN A 86 -30.16 16.22 -36.98
N GLN A 87 -29.36 15.84 -35.99
CA GLN A 87 -28.69 16.75 -35.07
C GLN A 87 -27.24 16.92 -35.51
N ILE A 88 -26.76 18.18 -35.52
CA ILE A 88 -25.36 18.51 -35.76
C ILE A 88 -24.69 18.74 -34.41
N PHE A 89 -23.64 17.98 -34.13
CA PHE A 89 -22.82 18.16 -32.95
C PHE A 89 -21.48 18.81 -33.33
N SER A 90 -21.12 19.88 -32.62
CA SER A 90 -19.84 20.57 -32.76
C SER A 90 -18.99 20.32 -31.52
N PRO A 91 -17.81 19.68 -31.63
CA PRO A 91 -16.96 19.44 -30.47
C PRO A 91 -16.39 20.75 -29.91
N GLY A 92 -16.40 20.88 -28.58
CA GLY A 92 -15.66 21.91 -27.85
C GLY A 92 -14.17 21.54 -27.72
N ARG A 93 -13.43 22.30 -26.91
CA ARG A 93 -12.06 21.89 -26.52
C ARG A 93 -12.11 20.68 -25.59
N ILE A 94 -13.17 20.60 -24.79
CA ILE A 94 -13.51 19.43 -23.98
C ILE A 94 -14.83 18.88 -24.50
N VAL A 95 -14.90 17.57 -24.72
CA VAL A 95 -16.13 16.86 -25.04
C VAL A 95 -16.43 15.88 -23.92
N ILE A 96 -17.58 16.06 -23.28
CA ILE A 96 -18.12 15.12 -22.30
C ILE A 96 -19.07 14.19 -23.04
N ILE A 97 -18.85 12.89 -22.97
CA ILE A 97 -19.69 11.87 -23.58
C ILE A 97 -20.40 11.16 -22.44
N GLU A 98 -21.73 11.24 -22.38
CA GLU A 98 -22.50 10.66 -21.27
C GLU A 98 -23.58 9.70 -21.77
N GLY A 99 -23.70 8.55 -21.12
CA GLY A 99 -24.72 7.56 -21.41
C GLY A 99 -24.22 6.13 -21.24
N VAL A 100 -25.15 5.18 -21.24
CA VAL A 100 -24.82 3.75 -21.22
C VAL A 100 -24.08 3.41 -22.52
N GLY A 101 -22.87 2.85 -22.42
CA GLY A 101 -22.04 2.51 -23.59
C GLY A 101 -21.00 3.58 -23.96
N ALA A 102 -20.88 4.67 -23.19
CA ALA A 102 -19.86 5.68 -23.38
C ALA A 102 -18.43 5.12 -23.24
N LEU A 103 -18.26 4.10 -22.39
CA LEU A 103 -17.00 3.38 -22.15
C LEU A 103 -16.96 1.99 -22.84
N ASN A 104 -17.58 1.84 -24.01
CA ASN A 104 -17.46 0.59 -24.77
C ASN A 104 -16.02 0.36 -25.28
N ASP A 105 -15.65 -0.90 -25.54
CA ASP A 105 -14.28 -1.32 -25.88
C ASP A 105 -13.65 -0.57 -27.06
N GLN A 106 -14.44 -0.21 -28.09
CA GLN A 106 -13.91 0.51 -29.26
C GLN A 106 -13.68 1.99 -28.94
N ALA A 107 -14.46 2.55 -28.02
CA ALA A 107 -14.34 3.93 -27.60
C ALA A 107 -13.12 4.15 -26.70
N ALA A 108 -12.70 3.16 -25.92
CA ALA A 108 -11.65 3.27 -24.90
C ALA A 108 -10.36 3.95 -25.41
N SER A 109 -9.92 3.66 -26.63
CA SER A 109 -8.71 4.26 -27.23
C SER A 109 -8.81 5.77 -27.55
N PHE A 110 -10.03 6.32 -27.57
CA PHE A 110 -10.29 7.75 -27.79
C PHE A 110 -10.55 8.52 -26.49
N ILE A 111 -10.82 7.84 -25.39
CA ILE A 111 -11.18 8.47 -24.11
C ILE A 111 -9.91 8.85 -23.35
N ASP A 112 -9.84 10.10 -22.88
CA ASP A 112 -8.73 10.58 -22.06
C ASP A 112 -9.01 10.38 -20.56
N VAL A 113 -10.29 10.43 -20.15
CA VAL A 113 -10.73 10.08 -18.79
C VAL A 113 -12.07 9.33 -18.81
N GLY A 114 -12.09 8.12 -18.27
CA GLY A 114 -13.30 7.32 -18.06
C GLY A 114 -13.83 7.41 -16.63
N ILE A 115 -15.12 7.73 -16.50
CA ILE A 115 -15.82 7.81 -15.22
C ILE A 115 -17.00 6.83 -15.23
N TRP A 116 -17.01 5.89 -14.29
CA TRP A 116 -18.13 4.99 -14.05
C TRP A 116 -18.91 5.44 -12.81
N LEU A 117 -20.20 5.75 -12.99
CA LEU A 117 -21.10 6.06 -11.87
C LEU A 117 -21.87 4.82 -11.44
N ASP A 118 -21.61 4.38 -10.21
CA ASP A 118 -22.23 3.22 -9.61
C ASP A 118 -23.37 3.59 -8.65
N ALA A 119 -24.41 2.74 -8.62
CA ALA A 119 -25.54 2.84 -7.71
C ALA A 119 -26.32 1.51 -7.64
N PRO A 120 -26.82 1.12 -6.44
CA PRO A 120 -27.68 -0.05 -6.28
C PRO A 120 -28.94 0.02 -7.16
N GLU A 121 -29.41 -1.13 -7.63
CA GLU A 121 -30.55 -1.22 -8.56
C GLU A 121 -31.82 -0.55 -8.03
N ASP A 122 -32.16 -0.77 -6.76
CA ASP A 122 -33.36 -0.19 -6.15
C ASP A 122 -33.32 1.35 -6.20
N LEU A 123 -32.17 1.94 -5.87
CA LEU A 123 -31.96 3.38 -5.92
C LEU A 123 -32.01 3.91 -7.36
N ARG A 124 -31.40 3.18 -8.31
CA ARG A 124 -31.44 3.54 -9.74
C ARG A 124 -32.87 3.53 -10.27
N ARG A 125 -33.66 2.53 -9.90
CA ARG A 125 -35.07 2.39 -10.28
C ARG A 125 -35.91 3.52 -9.67
N GLU A 126 -35.72 3.82 -8.40
CA GLU A 126 -36.39 4.95 -7.73
C GLU A 126 -36.10 6.27 -8.45
N ARG A 127 -34.82 6.56 -8.73
CA ARG A 127 -34.40 7.78 -9.45
C ARG A 127 -35.00 7.87 -10.84
N ALA A 128 -35.03 6.77 -11.59
CA ALA A 128 -35.62 6.75 -12.93
C ALA A 128 -37.14 6.99 -12.91
N LEU A 129 -37.86 6.35 -11.98
CA LEU A 129 -39.31 6.56 -11.81
C LEU A 129 -39.64 7.98 -11.34
N ALA A 130 -38.80 8.58 -10.49
CA ALA A 130 -38.98 9.96 -10.05
C ALA A 130 -38.78 10.97 -11.18
N ARG A 131 -37.87 10.70 -12.12
CA ARG A 131 -37.58 11.57 -13.29
C ARG A 131 -38.64 11.43 -14.39
N ASP A 132 -38.98 10.20 -14.76
CA ASP A 132 -39.72 9.91 -16.00
C ASP A 132 -41.18 9.46 -15.76
N GLY A 133 -41.59 9.31 -14.49
CA GLY A 133 -42.94 8.96 -14.07
C GLY A 133 -43.36 7.53 -14.46
N GLN A 134 -44.68 7.27 -14.47
CA GLN A 134 -45.24 5.96 -14.80
C GLN A 134 -45.01 5.53 -16.27
N THR A 135 -44.62 6.47 -17.14
CA THR A 135 -44.30 6.27 -18.56
C THR A 135 -43.11 5.34 -18.78
N TYR A 136 -42.15 5.32 -17.85
CA TYR A 136 -40.95 4.47 -17.92
C TYR A 136 -41.17 3.06 -17.36
N THR A 137 -42.15 2.89 -16.46
CA THR A 137 -42.42 1.62 -15.75
C THR A 137 -42.55 0.40 -16.68
N PRO A 138 -43.23 0.47 -17.84
CA PRO A 138 -43.36 -0.68 -18.75
C PRO A 138 -42.06 -1.06 -19.46
N PHE A 139 -41.10 -0.12 -19.59
CA PHE A 139 -39.89 -0.28 -20.38
C PHE A 139 -38.63 -0.48 -19.53
N TRP A 140 -38.71 -0.31 -18.20
CA TRP A 140 -37.57 -0.52 -17.28
C TRP A 140 -36.96 -1.91 -17.45
N SER A 141 -37.78 -2.97 -17.48
CA SER A 141 -37.29 -4.33 -17.67
C SER A 141 -36.62 -4.50 -19.04
N THR A 142 -37.25 -4.00 -20.09
CA THR A 142 -36.70 -4.08 -21.46
C THR A 142 -35.34 -3.39 -21.58
N TRP A 143 -35.17 -2.23 -20.96
CA TRP A 143 -33.88 -1.53 -20.95
C TRP A 143 -32.86 -2.23 -20.05
N ALA A 144 -33.26 -2.63 -18.84
CA ALA A 144 -32.40 -3.32 -17.89
C ALA A 144 -31.86 -4.65 -18.47
N ASP A 145 -32.67 -5.38 -19.22
CA ASP A 145 -32.27 -6.62 -19.90
C ASP A 145 -31.18 -6.38 -20.96
N GLN A 146 -31.25 -5.27 -21.69
CA GLN A 146 -30.20 -4.89 -22.63
C GLN A 146 -28.93 -4.43 -21.95
N GLU A 147 -29.04 -3.65 -20.86
CA GLU A 147 -27.87 -3.31 -20.06
C GLU A 147 -27.19 -4.58 -19.53
N ASN A 148 -27.97 -5.53 -19.02
CA ASN A 148 -27.45 -6.81 -18.56
C ASN A 148 -26.76 -7.57 -19.70
N GLY A 149 -27.36 -7.61 -20.89
CA GLY A 149 -26.74 -8.21 -22.07
C GLY A 149 -25.45 -7.53 -22.50
N TYR A 150 -25.43 -6.19 -22.51
CA TYR A 150 -24.25 -5.38 -22.82
C TYR A 150 -23.12 -5.61 -21.81
N LEU A 151 -23.42 -5.57 -20.50
CA LEU A 151 -22.46 -5.77 -19.42
C LEU A 151 -22.02 -7.23 -19.25
N ALA A 152 -22.79 -8.20 -19.75
CA ALA A 152 -22.36 -9.59 -19.84
C ALA A 152 -21.36 -9.81 -20.98
N ALA A 153 -21.46 -9.02 -22.06
CA ALA A 153 -20.60 -9.14 -23.24
C ALA A 153 -19.39 -8.19 -23.21
N ASN A 154 -19.44 -7.12 -22.40
CA ASN A 154 -18.43 -6.06 -22.34
C ASN A 154 -18.16 -5.69 -20.88
N SER A 155 -16.98 -5.14 -20.60
CA SER A 155 -16.62 -4.68 -19.25
C SER A 155 -16.26 -3.19 -19.24
N PRO A 156 -17.24 -2.29 -19.51
CA PRO A 156 -16.99 -0.86 -19.62
C PRO A 156 -16.38 -0.24 -18.34
N GLU A 157 -16.67 -0.81 -17.17
CA GLU A 157 -16.05 -0.38 -15.91
C GLU A 157 -14.52 -0.57 -15.91
N HIS A 158 -13.98 -1.56 -16.62
CA HIS A 158 -12.52 -1.75 -16.72
C HIS A 158 -11.81 -0.63 -17.49
N HIS A 159 -12.55 0.12 -18.31
CA HIS A 159 -12.04 1.30 -19.02
C HIS A 159 -12.22 2.60 -18.21
N ALA A 160 -12.74 2.52 -16.98
CA ALA A 160 -12.90 3.68 -16.12
C ALA A 160 -11.64 3.91 -15.27
N ASP A 161 -11.08 5.11 -15.37
CA ASP A 161 -10.04 5.61 -14.45
C ASP A 161 -10.63 5.91 -13.07
N LEU A 162 -11.92 6.26 -13.01
CA LEU A 162 -12.63 6.63 -11.80
C LEU A 162 -13.98 5.93 -11.69
N VAL A 163 -14.20 5.25 -10.57
CA VAL A 163 -15.50 4.74 -10.17
C VAL A 163 -16.03 5.60 -9.02
N ILE A 164 -17.23 6.16 -9.17
CA ILE A 164 -17.89 6.97 -8.12
C ILE A 164 -19.20 6.30 -7.70
N ASN A 165 -19.32 6.00 -6.41
CA ASN A 165 -20.55 5.51 -5.82
C ASN A 165 -21.48 6.69 -5.52
N THR A 166 -22.55 6.83 -6.31
CA THR A 166 -23.50 7.93 -6.19
C THR A 166 -24.59 7.69 -5.14
N ALA A 167 -24.59 6.53 -4.47
CA ALA A 167 -25.51 6.21 -3.39
C ALA A 167 -25.01 6.71 -2.03
N THR A 168 -23.68 6.79 -1.85
CA THR A 168 -23.05 7.18 -0.59
C THR A 168 -22.66 8.66 -0.54
N LEU A 169 -22.84 9.39 -1.64
CA LEU A 169 -22.40 10.78 -1.80
C LEU A 169 -23.58 11.71 -2.08
N ALA A 170 -23.67 12.79 -1.30
CA ALA A 170 -24.61 13.87 -1.56
C ALA A 170 -24.20 14.73 -2.78
N ASN A 171 -22.89 14.82 -3.06
CA ASN A 171 -22.35 15.53 -4.21
C ASN A 171 -21.22 14.70 -4.86
N PRO A 172 -21.51 13.91 -5.91
CA PRO A 172 -20.49 13.12 -6.60
C PRO A 172 -19.35 13.97 -7.20
N LEU A 173 -19.62 15.24 -7.56
CA LEU A 173 -18.61 16.14 -8.10
C LEU A 173 -17.51 16.46 -7.07
N SER A 174 -17.80 16.49 -5.77
CA SER A 174 -16.75 16.69 -4.76
C SER A 174 -15.80 15.51 -4.69
N ALA A 175 -16.30 14.28 -4.86
CA ALA A 175 -15.45 13.09 -4.91
C ALA A 175 -14.57 13.08 -6.16
N LEU A 176 -15.07 13.54 -7.31
CA LEU A 176 -14.23 13.76 -8.50
C LEU A 176 -13.09 14.75 -8.21
N VAL A 177 -13.37 15.87 -7.54
CA VAL A 177 -12.33 16.86 -7.22
C VAL A 177 -11.26 16.27 -6.33
N GLU A 178 -11.67 15.54 -5.30
CA GLU A 178 -10.74 14.89 -4.38
C GLU A 178 -9.90 13.83 -5.11
N ALA A 179 -10.54 12.97 -5.90
CA ALA A 179 -9.91 11.93 -6.70
C ALA A 179 -8.96 12.47 -7.78
N SER A 180 -9.33 13.57 -8.42
CA SER A 180 -8.54 14.18 -9.50
C SER A 180 -7.15 14.64 -9.08
N ARG A 181 -6.92 14.83 -7.77
CA ARG A 181 -5.60 15.15 -7.20
C ARG A 181 -4.60 14.01 -7.31
N PHE A 182 -5.10 12.79 -7.45
CA PHE A 182 -4.31 11.57 -7.47
C PHE A 182 -4.23 10.94 -8.86
N LEU A 183 -4.89 11.52 -9.86
CA LEU A 183 -4.80 11.04 -11.25
C LEU A 183 -3.38 11.26 -11.79
N PRO A 184 -2.79 10.27 -12.47
CA PRO A 184 -1.47 10.40 -13.09
C PRO A 184 -1.39 11.63 -14.01
N ALA A 185 -0.23 12.30 -14.04
CA ALA A 185 -0.06 13.54 -14.79
C ALA A 185 -0.39 13.42 -16.30
N GLY A 186 -0.19 12.23 -16.90
CA GLY A 186 -0.53 11.94 -18.30
C GLY A 186 -2.03 11.75 -18.56
N SER A 187 -2.82 11.47 -17.52
CA SER A 187 -4.26 11.16 -17.58
C SER A 187 -5.11 12.29 -17.00
N ASN A 188 -4.53 13.47 -16.73
CA ASN A 188 -5.18 14.52 -15.96
C ASN A 188 -5.48 15.80 -16.77
N PRO A 189 -6.38 15.76 -17.77
CA PRO A 189 -6.99 16.99 -18.27
C PRO A 189 -7.90 17.66 -17.21
N LEU A 190 -8.24 16.94 -16.13
CA LEU A 190 -9.00 17.40 -14.96
C LEU A 190 -8.15 18.21 -13.95
N GLY A 191 -6.87 18.48 -14.24
CA GLY A 191 -6.02 19.38 -13.43
C GLY A 191 -6.58 20.81 -13.34
N LEU A 192 -7.59 21.12 -14.17
CA LEU A 192 -8.40 22.33 -14.14
C LEU A 192 -9.49 22.34 -13.04
N ILE A 193 -9.84 21.18 -12.47
CA ILE A 193 -10.96 21.00 -11.53
C ILE A 193 -10.50 21.08 -10.07
N GLY A 194 -9.30 20.60 -9.75
CA GLY A 194 -8.76 20.58 -8.39
C GLY A 194 -7.41 21.29 -8.29
N SER A 195 -7.31 22.29 -7.41
CA SER A 195 -5.99 22.81 -7.00
C SER A 195 -5.19 21.69 -6.35
N GLN A 196 -3.94 21.47 -6.81
CA GLN A 196 -2.97 20.49 -6.27
C GLN A 196 -2.47 20.79 -4.85
N ALA A 197 -3.26 21.47 -4.02
CA ALA A 197 -2.95 21.56 -2.60
C ALA A 197 -3.29 20.20 -1.97
N ASN A 198 -2.30 19.31 -1.89
CA ASN A 198 -2.35 18.16 -1.01
C ASN A 198 -2.77 18.66 0.38
N SER A 199 -3.82 18.08 0.96
CA SER A 199 -4.21 18.36 2.34
C SER A 199 -3.19 17.71 3.25
N VAL A 200 -2.01 18.31 3.35
CA VAL A 200 -0.95 17.83 4.23
C VAL A 200 -1.26 18.26 5.66
N PRO A 201 -1.09 17.38 6.66
CA PRO A 201 -1.25 17.76 8.06
C PRO A 201 -0.35 18.95 8.42
N THR A 202 -0.94 20.02 8.96
CA THR A 202 -0.19 21.21 9.40
C THR A 202 -0.08 21.23 10.92
N LEU A 203 1.01 21.78 11.46
CA LEU A 203 1.21 21.94 12.89
C LEU A 203 0.06 22.75 13.51
N ARG A 204 -0.64 22.14 14.48
CA ARG A 204 -1.74 22.76 15.21
C ARG A 204 -1.28 23.25 16.58
N GLN A 205 -0.61 22.38 17.34
CA GLN A 205 -0.21 22.67 18.70
C GLN A 205 0.93 21.75 19.13
N SER A 206 1.69 22.16 20.14
CA SER A 206 2.72 21.34 20.79
C SER A 206 2.41 21.16 22.27
N TYR A 207 2.78 20.01 22.81
CA TYR A 207 2.52 19.58 24.17
C TYR A 207 3.79 18.96 24.78
N GLN A 208 3.74 18.62 26.07
CA GLN A 208 4.77 17.79 26.71
C GLN A 208 4.69 16.36 26.15
N ALA A 209 5.83 15.71 25.92
CA ALA A 209 5.83 14.30 25.51
C ALA A 209 5.13 13.40 26.55
N PRO A 210 4.42 12.34 26.12
CA PRO A 210 3.80 11.39 27.05
C PRO A 210 4.87 10.55 27.76
N ALA A 211 4.51 9.97 28.90
CA ALA A 211 5.36 8.99 29.58
C ALA A 211 5.44 7.66 28.80
N ASP A 212 4.34 7.28 28.12
CA ASP A 212 4.23 6.07 27.33
C ASP A 212 3.49 6.35 26.01
N ALA A 213 4.20 6.17 24.89
CA ALA A 213 3.64 6.36 23.55
C ALA A 213 2.54 5.34 23.22
N ALA A 214 2.64 4.10 23.72
CA ALA A 214 1.64 3.07 23.49
C ALA A 214 0.34 3.38 24.26
N ALA A 215 0.44 3.87 25.50
CA ALA A 215 -0.72 4.31 26.27
C ALA A 215 -1.45 5.48 25.58
N LEU A 216 -0.69 6.46 25.05
CA LEU A 216 -1.28 7.56 24.30
C LEU A 216 -1.93 7.08 23.00
N PHE A 217 -1.28 6.17 22.27
CA PHE A 217 -1.79 5.62 21.02
C PHE A 217 -3.11 4.87 21.23
N GLU A 218 -3.19 4.01 22.24
CA GLU A 218 -4.42 3.27 22.57
C GLU A 218 -5.58 4.22 22.86
N ALA A 219 -5.35 5.23 23.71
CA ALA A 219 -6.37 6.20 24.10
C ALA A 219 -6.86 7.07 22.92
N LEU A 220 -6.01 7.33 21.93
CA LEU A 220 -6.37 8.10 20.72
C LEU A 220 -7.07 7.27 19.66
N THR A 221 -6.73 5.98 19.54
CA THR A 221 -6.98 5.20 18.31
C THR A 221 -7.81 3.94 18.52
N GLU A 222 -8.25 3.62 19.75
CA GLU A 222 -8.98 2.39 20.10
C GLU A 222 -10.09 2.03 19.08
N ARG A 223 -10.85 3.03 18.61
CA ARG A 223 -12.00 2.85 17.70
C ARG A 223 -11.73 3.24 16.25
N LEU A 224 -10.48 3.54 15.92
CA LEU A 224 -10.10 3.98 14.58
C LEU A 224 -9.66 2.77 13.73
N PRO A 225 -10.20 2.61 12.51
CA PRO A 225 -9.85 1.49 11.64
C PRO A 225 -8.47 1.64 10.99
N HIS A 226 -7.93 2.86 10.93
CA HIS A 226 -6.64 3.16 10.31
C HIS A 226 -5.77 3.95 11.29
N ALA A 227 -4.77 3.27 11.83
CA ALA A 227 -3.85 3.85 12.81
C ALA A 227 -2.50 3.13 12.77
N ALA A 228 -1.43 3.88 13.00
CA ALA A 228 -0.08 3.38 13.07
C ALA A 228 0.70 4.05 14.19
N LEU A 229 1.43 3.24 14.94
CA LEU A 229 2.46 3.67 15.88
C LEU A 229 3.79 3.20 15.32
N LEU A 230 4.60 4.14 14.82
CA LEU A 230 5.96 3.88 14.34
C LEU A 230 6.92 4.40 15.39
N GLU A 231 7.73 3.55 15.99
CA GLU A 231 8.57 3.97 17.11
C GLU A 231 9.88 3.20 17.22
N SER A 232 10.92 3.92 17.62
CA SER A 232 12.06 3.27 18.26
C SER A 232 11.71 3.05 19.72
N THR A 233 11.59 1.79 20.12
CA THR A 233 11.36 1.38 21.52
C THR A 233 12.66 1.27 22.31
N SER A 234 13.78 1.48 21.63
CA SER A 234 15.14 1.60 22.18
C SER A 234 15.55 3.05 22.50
N GLN A 235 14.62 4.00 22.66
CA GLN A 235 14.91 5.43 22.87
C GLN A 235 15.76 5.76 24.10
N HIS A 236 15.86 4.85 25.05
CA HIS A 236 16.72 4.99 26.23
C HIS A 236 18.17 4.51 25.98
N LEU A 237 18.43 3.88 24.84
CA LEU A 237 19.76 3.40 24.45
C LEU A 237 20.46 4.46 23.58
N GLU A 238 21.76 4.62 23.79
CA GLU A 238 22.61 5.41 22.90
C GLU A 238 22.60 4.78 21.51
N ASP A 239 22.22 5.57 20.51
CA ASP A 239 22.30 5.18 19.11
C ASP A 239 23.16 6.17 18.31
N PRO A 240 24.34 5.76 17.83
CA PRO A 240 25.24 6.65 17.08
C PRO A 240 24.63 7.11 15.74
N LEU A 241 23.56 6.47 15.27
CA LEU A 241 22.89 6.80 14.02
C LEU A 241 21.63 7.65 14.20
N GLY A 242 21.24 7.96 15.45
CA GLY A 242 20.10 8.83 15.74
C GLY A 242 18.73 8.26 15.32
N ARG A 243 18.60 6.95 15.12
CA ARG A 243 17.34 6.25 14.77
C ARG A 243 16.28 6.42 15.87
N ASN A 244 16.73 6.61 17.10
CA ASN A 244 15.87 6.53 18.26
C ASN A 244 15.17 7.85 18.70
N ARG A 245 15.26 8.92 17.89
CA ARG A 245 14.81 10.25 18.32
C ARG A 245 13.30 10.44 18.31
N TYR A 246 12.58 9.81 17.38
CA TYR A 246 11.17 10.09 17.15
C TYR A 246 10.27 8.87 17.31
N SER A 247 9.06 9.09 17.83
CA SER A 247 7.92 8.19 17.67
C SER A 247 6.80 8.93 16.94
N LEU A 248 6.12 8.24 16.04
CA LEU A 248 5.06 8.79 15.19
C LEU A 248 3.76 8.03 15.46
N LEU A 249 2.73 8.76 15.86
CA LEU A 249 1.36 8.23 15.91
C LEU A 249 0.63 8.85 14.73
N ALA A 250 0.30 8.05 13.71
CA ALA A 250 -0.41 8.49 12.52
C ALA A 250 -1.76 7.78 12.46
N PHE A 251 -2.86 8.53 12.35
CA PHE A 251 -4.20 7.94 12.33
C PHE A 251 -5.17 8.78 11.52
N SER A 252 -6.28 8.15 11.14
CA SER A 252 -7.40 8.82 10.46
C SER A 252 -8.60 8.90 11.39
N THR A 253 -9.09 10.12 11.62
CA THR A 253 -10.39 10.36 12.27
C THR A 253 -11.56 10.10 11.31
N ALA A 254 -11.32 10.20 10.00
CA ALA A 254 -12.27 9.75 8.99
C ALA A 254 -12.35 8.22 8.96
N GLN A 255 -13.57 7.68 8.83
CA GLN A 255 -13.80 6.24 8.71
C GLN A 255 -13.19 5.63 7.43
N GLN A 256 -13.12 6.43 6.36
CA GLN A 256 -12.57 6.04 5.05
C GLN A 256 -11.52 7.07 4.61
N PRO A 257 -10.29 7.01 5.14
CA PRO A 257 -9.19 7.81 4.62
C PRO A 257 -8.86 7.42 3.17
N PRO A 258 -8.12 8.26 2.44
CA PRO A 258 -7.43 7.81 1.24
C PRO A 258 -6.64 6.54 1.52
N LEU A 259 -6.91 5.48 0.77
CA LEU A 259 -6.32 4.16 0.93
C LEU A 259 -5.76 3.70 -0.42
N LEU A 260 -4.44 3.76 -0.56
CA LEU A 260 -3.71 3.20 -1.68
C LEU A 260 -3.56 1.69 -1.47
N THR A 261 -3.94 0.88 -2.44
CA THR A 261 -3.88 -0.58 -2.37
C THR A 261 -3.38 -1.14 -3.70
N ALA A 262 -2.46 -2.10 -3.65
CA ALA A 262 -2.03 -2.83 -4.83
C ALA A 262 -2.13 -4.34 -4.63
N ASP A 263 -2.59 -5.02 -5.67
CA ASP A 263 -2.66 -6.47 -5.78
C ASP A 263 -2.31 -6.90 -7.21
N ALA A 264 -2.64 -8.13 -7.60
CA ALA A 264 -2.37 -8.67 -8.93
C ALA A 264 -3.12 -7.95 -10.06
N SER A 265 -4.28 -7.34 -9.74
CA SER A 265 -5.14 -6.65 -10.71
C SER A 265 -4.66 -5.22 -10.99
N GLY A 266 -3.84 -4.67 -10.10
CA GLY A 266 -3.20 -3.37 -10.25
C GLY A 266 -3.23 -2.55 -8.98
N THR A 267 -3.03 -1.24 -9.15
CA THR A 267 -3.01 -0.28 -8.06
C THR A 267 -4.24 0.60 -8.09
N THR A 268 -4.92 0.67 -6.95
CA THR A 268 -6.11 1.48 -6.75
C THR A 268 -5.92 2.44 -5.60
N LEU A 269 -6.54 3.62 -5.71
CA LEU A 269 -6.71 4.53 -4.60
C LEU A 269 -8.19 4.65 -4.27
N ARG A 270 -8.57 4.26 -3.06
CA ARG A 270 -9.93 4.43 -2.55
C ARG A 270 -10.01 5.73 -1.76
N LEU A 271 -11.06 6.50 -2.03
CA LEU A 271 -11.43 7.74 -1.37
C LEU A 271 -12.88 7.62 -0.92
N ARG A 272 -13.38 8.57 -0.13
CA ARG A 272 -14.76 8.54 0.33
C ARG A 272 -15.74 8.50 -0.87
N GLY A 273 -16.37 7.34 -1.08
CA GLY A 273 -17.33 7.12 -2.16
C GLY A 273 -16.73 7.09 -3.57
N ALA A 274 -15.41 7.02 -3.73
CA ALA A 274 -14.75 6.93 -5.04
C ALA A 274 -13.57 5.96 -5.04
N ARG A 275 -13.24 5.41 -6.20
CA ARG A 275 -12.09 4.54 -6.46
C ARG A 275 -11.39 5.01 -7.73
N VAL A 276 -10.11 5.33 -7.64
CA VAL A 276 -9.25 5.67 -8.78
C VAL A 276 -8.43 4.43 -9.15
N GLN A 277 -8.39 4.09 -10.44
CA GLN A 277 -7.43 3.14 -10.99
C GLN A 277 -6.17 3.92 -11.38
N LEU A 278 -5.02 3.58 -10.79
CA LEU A 278 -3.76 4.32 -11.03
C LEU A 278 -2.88 3.65 -12.09
N GLY A 279 -2.96 2.32 -12.20
CA GLY A 279 -2.16 1.56 -13.15
C GLY A 279 -2.03 0.09 -12.74
N HIS A 280 -1.16 -0.65 -13.44
CA HIS A 280 -0.91 -2.06 -13.17
C HIS A 280 0.19 -2.28 -12.11
N GLY A 281 1.22 -1.42 -12.04
CA GLY A 281 2.30 -1.52 -11.06
C GLY A 281 2.14 -0.54 -9.91
N PHE A 282 2.44 -0.99 -8.70
CA PHE A 282 2.50 -0.18 -7.49
C PHE A 282 3.58 0.89 -7.58
N PHE A 283 4.81 0.53 -7.95
CA PHE A 283 5.93 1.48 -7.94
C PHE A 283 5.76 2.57 -9.01
N ASP A 284 5.24 2.22 -10.18
CA ASP A 284 4.92 3.19 -11.25
C ASP A 284 3.80 4.15 -10.80
N SER A 285 2.77 3.61 -10.14
CA SER A 285 1.69 4.43 -9.57
C SER A 285 2.19 5.32 -8.44
N LEU A 286 3.11 4.82 -7.61
CA LEU A 286 3.72 5.54 -6.51
C LEU A 286 4.53 6.74 -7.01
N ALA A 287 5.24 6.62 -8.14
CA ALA A 287 6.00 7.73 -8.72
C ALA A 287 5.13 8.95 -9.05
N GLY A 288 3.83 8.75 -9.33
CA GLY A 288 2.87 9.84 -9.52
C GLY A 288 2.34 10.46 -8.22
N LEU A 289 2.55 9.80 -7.08
CA LEU A 289 2.02 10.20 -5.76
C LEU A 289 3.11 10.66 -4.79
N TRP A 290 4.34 10.17 -4.95
CA TRP A 290 5.48 10.44 -4.10
C TRP A 290 6.81 10.38 -4.89
N PRO A 291 7.72 11.34 -4.66
CA PRO A 291 7.61 12.48 -3.76
C PRO A 291 6.54 13.50 -4.19
N PRO A 292 5.96 14.26 -3.25
CA PRO A 292 4.99 15.29 -3.61
C PRO A 292 5.63 16.38 -4.47
N THR A 293 4.89 16.92 -5.45
CA THR A 293 5.36 17.98 -6.36
C THR A 293 5.83 19.25 -5.65
N ALA A 294 5.27 19.51 -4.46
CA ALA A 294 5.67 20.60 -3.56
C ALA A 294 5.94 20.02 -2.16
N PRO A 295 7.16 19.51 -1.90
CA PRO A 295 7.53 18.97 -0.60
C PRO A 295 7.45 20.03 0.49
N LEU A 296 6.95 19.65 1.67
CA LEU A 296 7.01 20.51 2.85
C LEU A 296 8.42 20.44 3.44
N ASP A 297 8.98 21.59 3.80
CA ASP A 297 10.18 21.59 4.63
C ASP A 297 9.80 21.31 6.08
N THR A 298 10.11 20.11 6.57
CA THR A 298 9.81 19.69 7.95
C THR A 298 11.10 19.52 8.76
N GLU A 299 11.02 19.81 10.06
CA GLU A 299 12.14 19.61 11.00
C GLU A 299 12.28 18.14 11.45
N TYR A 300 11.21 17.37 11.29
CA TYR A 300 11.08 15.99 11.74
C TYR A 300 10.21 15.20 10.75
N PRO A 301 10.22 13.85 10.82
CA PRO A 301 9.38 13.01 9.97
C PRO A 301 7.90 13.38 10.06
N LEU A 302 7.27 13.57 8.89
CA LEU A 302 5.84 13.84 8.78
C LEU A 302 5.23 12.95 7.68
N PRO A 303 4.67 11.77 8.06
CA PRO A 303 4.07 10.85 7.10
C PRO A 303 2.93 11.45 6.28
N LEU A 304 3.01 11.35 4.95
CA LEU A 304 1.87 11.56 4.05
C LEU A 304 1.11 10.26 3.81
N TRP A 305 1.84 9.13 3.78
CA TRP A 305 1.30 7.79 3.65
C TRP A 305 1.98 6.87 4.68
N VAL A 306 1.21 5.99 5.31
CA VAL A 306 1.72 4.97 6.24
C VAL A 306 1.15 3.61 5.86
N GLY A 307 2.00 2.59 5.81
CA GLY A 307 1.57 1.30 5.29
C GLY A 307 2.70 0.28 5.12
N TYR A 308 2.45 -0.70 4.26
CA TYR A 308 3.35 -1.82 4.01
C TYR A 308 3.51 -2.14 2.52
N LEU A 309 4.63 -2.79 2.23
CA LEU A 309 4.98 -3.50 1.01
C LEU A 309 5.12 -4.98 1.35
N GLY A 310 4.23 -5.83 0.87
CA GLY A 310 4.30 -7.29 1.00
C GLY A 310 5.34 -7.87 0.06
N TYR A 311 5.95 -8.99 0.45
CA TYR A 311 7.02 -9.65 -0.29
C TYR A 311 6.62 -9.99 -1.74
N GLU A 312 5.36 -10.34 -1.99
CA GLU A 312 4.87 -10.72 -3.32
C GLU A 312 4.78 -9.56 -4.33
N LEU A 313 5.00 -8.32 -3.90
CA LEU A 313 5.34 -7.21 -4.81
C LEU A 313 6.62 -7.48 -5.61
N LYS A 314 7.42 -8.49 -5.24
CA LYS A 314 8.58 -8.95 -6.02
C LYS A 314 8.26 -9.24 -7.50
N ARG A 315 7.00 -9.50 -7.85
CA ARG A 315 6.56 -9.60 -9.26
C ARG A 315 6.91 -8.36 -10.08
N GLU A 316 6.92 -7.18 -9.48
CA GLU A 316 7.23 -5.91 -10.15
C GLU A 316 8.73 -5.72 -10.42
N VAL A 317 9.57 -6.61 -9.86
CA VAL A 317 11.02 -6.69 -10.15
C VAL A 317 11.38 -7.98 -10.89
N GLY A 318 10.41 -8.62 -11.54
CA GLY A 318 10.60 -9.75 -12.45
C GLY A 318 10.54 -11.14 -11.83
N ALA A 319 10.21 -11.27 -10.53
CA ALA A 319 10.04 -12.57 -9.88
C ALA A 319 8.64 -13.17 -10.14
N ALA A 320 8.39 -14.38 -9.62
CA ALA A 320 7.10 -15.04 -9.77
C ALA A 320 5.95 -14.26 -9.12
N ASN A 321 4.74 -14.46 -9.66
CA ASN A 321 3.51 -13.84 -9.19
C ASN A 321 2.74 -14.82 -8.30
N LEU A 322 2.89 -14.69 -6.97
CA LEU A 322 2.17 -15.47 -5.96
C LEU A 322 1.22 -14.57 -5.16
N HIS A 323 0.26 -15.17 -4.45
CA HIS A 323 -0.72 -14.45 -3.65
C HIS A 323 -0.83 -14.99 -2.23
N ALA A 324 -0.86 -14.08 -1.26
CA ALA A 324 -1.07 -14.42 0.14
C ALA A 324 -2.55 -14.68 0.43
N HIS A 325 -2.96 -15.95 0.35
CA HIS A 325 -4.30 -16.38 0.70
C HIS A 325 -4.50 -16.37 2.22
N ILE A 326 -5.50 -15.62 2.69
CA ILE A 326 -5.88 -15.54 4.12
C ILE A 326 -6.92 -16.62 4.44
N ALA A 327 -7.92 -16.74 3.57
CA ALA A 327 -9.02 -17.71 3.65
C ALA A 327 -9.52 -18.03 2.23
N GLU A 328 -10.44 -18.98 2.10
CA GLU A 328 -11.04 -19.31 0.80
C GLU A 328 -11.69 -18.05 0.18
N GLY A 329 -11.24 -17.67 -1.02
CA GLY A 329 -11.70 -16.47 -1.72
C GLY A 329 -11.20 -15.13 -1.16
N SER A 330 -10.32 -15.12 -0.15
CA SER A 330 -9.76 -13.90 0.46
C SER A 330 -8.23 -13.87 0.33
N CYS A 331 -7.72 -12.84 -0.35
CA CYS A 331 -6.29 -12.59 -0.49
C CYS A 331 -5.93 -11.27 0.18
N ARG A 332 -4.75 -11.22 0.79
CA ARG A 332 -4.20 -9.95 1.27
C ARG A 332 -3.71 -9.13 0.07
N PRO A 333 -3.92 -7.81 0.06
CA PRO A 333 -3.20 -6.93 -0.86
C PRO A 333 -1.69 -7.03 -0.66
N ASP A 334 -0.93 -6.81 -1.73
CA ASP A 334 0.52 -6.84 -1.69
C ASP A 334 1.12 -5.49 -1.34
N ALA A 335 0.36 -4.40 -1.47
CA ALA A 335 0.70 -3.11 -0.88
C ALA A 335 -0.55 -2.47 -0.29
N GLN A 336 -0.42 -1.79 0.85
CA GLN A 336 -1.50 -0.96 1.36
C GLN A 336 -0.97 0.20 2.20
N PHE A 337 -1.40 1.42 1.87
CA PHE A 337 -1.06 2.64 2.59
C PHE A 337 -2.29 3.51 2.80
N PHE A 338 -2.47 4.04 4.00
CA PHE A 338 -3.48 5.06 4.26
C PHE A 338 -2.83 6.44 4.41
N ALA A 339 -3.55 7.49 4.03
CA ALA A 339 -3.16 8.86 4.30
C ALA A 339 -3.73 9.31 5.65
N PRO A 340 -2.91 9.54 6.69
CA PRO A 340 -3.40 10.01 7.99
C PRO A 340 -3.90 11.46 7.89
N ASP A 341 -5.02 11.75 8.56
CA ASP A 341 -5.51 13.13 8.71
C ASP A 341 -4.96 13.82 9.96
N THR A 342 -4.39 13.02 10.88
CA THR A 342 -3.87 13.46 12.17
C THR A 342 -2.58 12.70 12.50
N ILE A 343 -1.54 13.46 12.89
CA ILE A 343 -0.22 12.91 13.22
C ILE A 343 0.25 13.55 14.53
N VAL A 344 0.74 12.74 15.45
CA VAL A 344 1.45 13.18 16.64
C VAL A 344 2.90 12.73 16.54
N VAL A 345 3.81 13.70 16.48
CA VAL A 345 5.26 13.45 16.47
C VAL A 345 5.79 13.66 17.88
N ILE A 346 6.37 12.63 18.48
CA ILE A 346 7.03 12.70 19.78
C ILE A 346 8.53 12.84 19.52
N ASP A 347 9.13 13.95 19.98
CA ASP A 347 10.58 14.15 20.00
C ASP A 347 11.09 13.79 21.41
N HIS A 348 11.74 12.63 21.51
CA HIS A 348 12.27 12.11 22.78
C HIS A 348 13.43 12.95 23.31
N GLN A 349 14.21 13.57 22.42
CA GLN A 349 15.35 14.40 22.78
C GLN A 349 14.89 15.72 23.40
N LEU A 350 13.84 16.33 22.83
CA LEU A 350 13.27 17.58 23.34
C LEU A 350 12.20 17.35 24.41
N SER A 351 11.77 16.10 24.63
CA SER A 351 10.65 15.74 25.51
C SER A 351 9.36 16.51 25.16
N ARG A 352 9.09 16.69 23.87
CA ARG A 352 7.90 17.38 23.35
C ARG A 352 7.14 16.51 22.37
N MET A 353 5.85 16.76 22.23
CA MET A 353 5.06 16.21 21.12
C MET A 353 4.35 17.29 20.33
N HIS A 354 4.20 17.06 19.02
CA HIS A 354 3.65 18.00 18.05
C HIS A 354 2.43 17.38 17.36
N LEU A 355 1.27 18.04 17.47
CA LEU A 355 0.04 17.65 16.80
C LEU A 355 -0.03 18.33 15.42
N HIS A 356 -0.14 17.52 14.38
CA HIS A 356 -0.42 17.94 13.01
C HIS A 356 -1.78 17.41 12.59
N SER A 357 -2.56 18.21 11.87
CA SER A 357 -3.83 17.75 11.29
C SER A 357 -4.22 18.53 10.04
N THR A 358 -4.85 17.86 9.08
CA THR A 358 -5.36 18.47 7.85
C THR A 358 -6.49 19.46 8.14
N GLY A 359 -7.29 19.18 9.18
CA GLY A 359 -8.41 20.01 9.63
C GLY A 359 -8.22 20.56 11.04
N LYS A 360 -9.30 21.16 11.58
CA LYS A 360 -9.35 21.51 13.00
C LYS A 360 -9.46 20.19 13.81
N PRO A 361 -8.53 19.90 14.72
CA PRO A 361 -8.57 18.67 15.50
C PRO A 361 -9.80 18.67 16.42
N ASP A 362 -10.32 17.47 16.71
CA ASP A 362 -11.36 17.29 17.71
C ASP A 362 -10.89 17.82 19.08
N ALA A 363 -11.79 18.47 19.81
CA ALA A 363 -11.53 18.92 21.17
C ALA A 363 -11.08 17.75 22.06
N ALA A 364 -11.66 16.56 21.89
CA ALA A 364 -11.28 15.36 22.65
C ALA A 364 -9.78 15.01 22.48
N ILE A 365 -9.26 15.09 21.25
CA ILE A 365 -7.84 14.86 20.94
C ILE A 365 -6.98 15.89 21.66
N THR A 366 -7.34 17.18 21.56
CA THR A 366 -6.54 18.25 22.20
C THR A 366 -6.54 18.17 23.72
N ILE A 367 -7.64 17.75 24.34
CA ILE A 367 -7.76 17.55 25.79
C ILE A 367 -6.90 16.37 26.24
N LEU A 368 -6.97 15.24 25.52
CA LEU A 368 -6.17 14.06 25.81
C LEU A 368 -4.66 14.33 25.66
N LEU A 369 -4.25 15.07 24.63
CA LEU A 369 -2.86 15.48 24.46
C LEU A 369 -2.38 16.47 25.53
N GLY A 370 -3.29 17.27 26.10
CA GLY A 370 -2.99 18.13 27.25
C GLY A 370 -2.77 17.38 28.55
N ASN A 371 -3.36 16.18 28.69
CA ASN A 371 -3.26 15.31 29.86
C ASN A 371 -3.14 13.83 29.45
N PRO A 372 -2.01 13.43 28.83
CA PRO A 372 -1.88 12.08 28.30
C PRO A 372 -1.86 11.04 29.44
N PRO A 373 -2.34 9.81 29.19
CA PRO A 373 -2.29 8.74 30.18
C PRO A 373 -0.83 8.45 30.57
N SER A 374 -0.58 8.27 31.86
CA SER A 374 0.78 7.98 32.36
C SER A 374 1.15 6.50 32.21
N HIS A 375 0.15 5.61 32.29
CA HIS A 375 0.34 4.17 32.20
C HIS A 375 -0.83 3.53 31.47
N ARG A 376 -0.54 2.43 30.78
CA ARG A 376 -1.53 1.52 30.21
C ARG A 376 -1.85 0.40 31.19
N ALA A 377 -3.13 0.02 31.27
CA ALA A 377 -3.52 -1.21 31.95
C ALA A 377 -3.27 -2.41 31.02
N SER A 378 -2.47 -3.39 31.44
CA SER A 378 -2.29 -4.62 30.66
C SER A 378 -3.58 -5.43 30.65
N ALA A 379 -3.93 -5.96 29.48
CA ALA A 379 -5.05 -6.86 29.30
C ALA A 379 -4.58 -8.32 29.33
N ALA A 380 -5.51 -9.23 29.69
CA ALA A 380 -5.30 -10.65 29.47
C ALA A 380 -5.24 -10.92 27.96
N LEU A 381 -4.27 -11.74 27.53
CA LEU A 381 -4.12 -12.17 26.15
C LEU A 381 -4.14 -13.70 26.16
N PRO A 382 -5.11 -14.34 25.49
CA PRO A 382 -5.13 -15.78 25.34
C PRO A 382 -3.86 -16.28 24.65
N VAL A 383 -3.36 -17.44 25.09
CA VAL A 383 -2.14 -18.03 24.54
C VAL A 383 -2.48 -18.73 23.22
N PRO A 384 -2.01 -18.24 22.07
CA PRO A 384 -2.28 -18.87 20.79
C PRO A 384 -1.51 -20.20 20.66
N GLN A 385 -2.14 -21.18 20.02
CA GLN A 385 -1.51 -22.46 19.68
C GLN A 385 -1.05 -22.42 18.22
N PHE A 386 0.25 -22.31 18.01
CA PHE A 386 0.83 -22.27 16.67
C PHE A 386 1.04 -23.68 16.11
N SER A 387 0.86 -23.82 14.80
CA SER A 387 1.36 -24.91 13.97
C SER A 387 2.49 -24.40 13.08
N CYS A 388 3.45 -25.26 12.73
CA CYS A 388 4.53 -24.94 11.80
C CYS A 388 4.20 -25.52 10.42
N ALA A 389 4.44 -24.74 9.36
CA ALA A 389 4.24 -25.19 7.99
C ALA A 389 5.17 -26.34 7.61
N ASP A 390 6.37 -26.38 8.22
CA ASP A 390 7.39 -27.39 7.97
C ASP A 390 7.64 -28.27 9.20
N THR A 391 7.95 -29.55 8.95
CA THR A 391 8.58 -30.42 9.97
C THR A 391 10.10 -30.16 9.98
N ALA A 392 10.77 -30.54 11.08
CA ALA A 392 12.23 -30.42 11.16
C ALA A 392 12.95 -31.14 10.00
N SER A 393 12.52 -32.37 9.68
CA SER A 393 13.10 -33.14 8.58
C SER A 393 12.80 -32.52 7.21
N GLY A 394 11.58 -32.01 7.00
CA GLY A 394 11.20 -31.32 5.77
C GLY A 394 12.01 -30.06 5.54
N TYR A 395 12.19 -29.24 6.57
CA TYR A 395 13.00 -28.02 6.49
C TYR A 395 14.48 -28.34 6.24
N GLN A 396 15.03 -29.35 6.92
CA GLN A 396 16.41 -29.80 6.67
C GLN A 396 16.63 -30.30 5.24
N GLU A 397 15.62 -30.92 4.63
CA GLU A 397 15.69 -31.32 3.21
C GLU A 397 15.65 -30.12 2.27
N LYS A 398 14.83 -29.11 2.57
CA LYS A 398 14.84 -27.83 1.83
C LYS A 398 16.21 -27.16 1.90
N ILE A 399 16.90 -27.23 3.04
CA ILE A 399 18.29 -26.74 3.18
C ILE A 399 19.24 -27.51 2.26
N ARG A 400 19.17 -28.85 2.20
CA ARG A 400 20.03 -29.63 1.30
C ARG A 400 19.77 -29.30 -0.17
N ARG A 401 18.51 -29.10 -0.55
CA ARG A 401 18.14 -28.63 -1.90
C ARG A 401 18.69 -27.23 -2.18
N ALA A 402 18.57 -26.30 -1.24
CA ALA A 402 19.20 -24.97 -1.35
C ALA A 402 20.71 -25.06 -1.55
N GLN A 403 21.40 -25.93 -0.80
CA GLN A 403 22.83 -26.15 -0.95
C GLN A 403 23.18 -26.73 -2.32
N HIS A 404 22.34 -27.62 -2.87
CA HIS A 404 22.52 -28.11 -4.24
C HIS A 404 22.51 -26.96 -5.25
N GLU A 405 21.53 -26.05 -5.17
CA GLU A 405 21.48 -24.86 -6.04
C GLU A 405 22.72 -23.96 -5.89
N ILE A 406 23.26 -23.86 -4.67
CA ILE A 406 24.50 -23.12 -4.41
C ILE A 406 25.71 -23.81 -5.06
N TYR A 407 25.82 -25.14 -4.95
CA TYR A 407 26.92 -25.90 -5.55
C TYR A 407 26.88 -25.90 -7.08
N GLU A 408 25.69 -25.86 -7.68
CA GLU A 408 25.52 -25.69 -9.13
C GLU A 408 25.82 -24.25 -9.59
N GLY A 409 25.94 -23.30 -8.67
CA GLY A 409 26.26 -21.90 -8.95
C GLY A 409 25.05 -21.06 -9.38
N ASN A 410 23.83 -21.52 -9.10
CA ASN A 410 22.60 -20.78 -9.42
C ASN A 410 22.35 -19.62 -8.45
N THR A 411 22.94 -19.69 -7.24
CA THR A 411 22.90 -18.68 -6.18
C THR A 411 24.10 -18.86 -5.22
N TYR A 412 24.43 -17.85 -4.42
CA TYR A 412 25.48 -17.89 -3.40
C TYR A 412 24.93 -18.04 -1.98
N GLU A 413 23.73 -17.50 -1.74
CA GLU A 413 23.05 -17.51 -0.44
C GLU A 413 21.54 -17.47 -0.72
N VAL A 414 20.75 -18.25 0.03
CA VAL A 414 19.29 -18.13 0.03
C VAL A 414 18.77 -17.89 1.45
N CYS A 415 17.84 -16.96 1.62
CA CYS A 415 17.13 -16.79 2.88
C CYS A 415 15.88 -17.67 2.87
N LEU A 416 16.06 -18.94 3.27
CA LEU A 416 14.98 -19.93 3.31
C LEU A 416 14.06 -19.65 4.50
N THR A 417 12.75 -19.80 4.30
CA THR A 417 11.75 -19.46 5.32
C THR A 417 10.68 -20.54 5.56
N THR A 418 10.09 -20.48 6.75
CA THR A 418 8.91 -21.23 7.18
C THR A 418 7.91 -20.29 7.87
N GLU A 419 6.71 -20.77 8.14
CA GLU A 419 5.63 -19.99 8.77
C GLU A 419 5.07 -20.74 9.98
N LEU A 420 4.84 -20.00 11.06
CA LEU A 420 3.98 -20.43 12.15
C LEU A 420 2.60 -19.77 12.01
N THR A 421 1.54 -20.56 12.11
CA THR A 421 0.16 -20.07 12.03
C THR A 421 -0.67 -20.47 13.25
N ALA A 422 -1.57 -19.60 13.71
CA ALA A 422 -2.55 -19.93 14.75
C ALA A 422 -3.91 -19.30 14.43
N HIS A 423 -4.97 -19.87 14.98
CA HIS A 423 -6.31 -19.29 14.96
C HIS A 423 -6.71 -18.91 16.39
N ALA A 424 -7.29 -17.73 16.56
CA ALA A 424 -7.73 -17.24 17.87
C ALA A 424 -9.04 -16.44 17.76
N GLU A 425 -10.04 -16.82 18.55
CA GLU A 425 -11.34 -16.12 18.61
C GLU A 425 -11.19 -14.79 19.37
N ASP A 426 -10.72 -14.85 20.62
CA ASP A 426 -10.53 -13.69 21.48
C ASP A 426 -9.06 -13.26 21.52
N PHE A 427 -8.60 -12.49 20.53
CA PHE A 427 -7.22 -12.00 20.48
C PHE A 427 -7.16 -10.48 20.32
N ASN A 428 -6.23 -9.84 21.05
CA ASN A 428 -5.96 -8.42 20.96
C ASN A 428 -4.53 -8.21 20.42
N PRO A 429 -4.37 -7.91 19.12
CA PRO A 429 -3.05 -7.70 18.53
C PRO A 429 -2.30 -6.50 19.10
N PHE A 430 -2.99 -5.47 19.60
CA PHE A 430 -2.33 -4.34 20.26
C PHE A 430 -1.73 -4.72 21.62
N GLU A 431 -2.42 -5.55 22.41
CA GLU A 431 -1.84 -6.13 23.64
C GLU A 431 -0.62 -7.01 23.31
N ALA A 432 -0.70 -7.82 22.25
CA ALA A 432 0.44 -8.60 21.76
C ALA A 432 1.64 -7.70 21.42
N TYR A 433 1.41 -6.61 20.69
CA TYR A 433 2.43 -5.60 20.41
C TYR A 433 3.04 -5.03 21.69
N CYS A 434 2.21 -4.63 22.66
CA CYS A 434 2.69 -4.06 23.92
C CYS A 434 3.61 -5.03 24.68
N ARG A 435 3.28 -6.33 24.71
CA ARG A 435 4.13 -7.35 25.34
C ARG A 435 5.44 -7.56 24.58
N MET A 436 5.39 -7.59 23.24
CA MET A 436 6.58 -7.72 22.40
C MET A 436 7.52 -6.51 22.56
N ARG A 437 6.97 -5.31 22.53
CA ARG A 437 7.67 -4.03 22.77
C ARG A 437 8.42 -4.03 24.10
N GLN A 438 7.82 -4.56 25.15
CA GLN A 438 8.43 -4.62 26.49
C GLN A 438 9.54 -5.68 26.58
N SER A 439 9.36 -6.84 25.93
CA SER A 439 10.32 -7.95 26.02
C SER A 439 11.57 -7.75 25.17
N SER A 440 11.46 -7.06 24.04
CA SER A 440 12.56 -6.88 23.10
C SER A 440 12.50 -5.52 22.41
N PRO A 441 13.04 -4.46 23.05
CA PRO A 441 13.17 -3.14 22.44
C PRO A 441 13.92 -3.19 21.11
N ALA A 442 13.41 -2.46 20.12
CA ALA A 442 13.94 -2.40 18.77
C ALA A 442 13.83 -0.98 18.16
N PRO A 443 14.78 -0.60 17.29
CA PRO A 443 14.81 0.73 16.66
C PRO A 443 13.67 0.96 15.64
N PHE A 444 13.07 -0.10 15.09
CA PHE A 444 12.01 -0.01 14.08
C PHE A 444 10.74 -0.78 14.46
N ALA A 445 10.42 -0.78 15.76
CA ALA A 445 9.18 -1.34 16.24
C ALA A 445 7.98 -0.56 15.69
N HIS A 446 6.89 -1.27 15.41
CA HIS A 446 5.69 -0.63 14.95
C HIS A 446 4.45 -1.47 15.22
N TYR A 447 3.34 -0.77 15.38
CA TYR A 447 2.01 -1.33 15.31
C TYR A 447 1.24 -0.66 14.17
N LEU A 448 0.65 -1.45 13.28
CA LEU A 448 -0.12 -0.97 12.14
C LEU A 448 -1.50 -1.62 12.16
N ARG A 449 -2.55 -0.82 12.06
CA ARG A 449 -3.95 -1.25 11.91
C ARG A 449 -4.52 -0.69 10.61
N LEU A 450 -5.00 -1.60 9.76
CA LEU A 450 -5.59 -1.34 8.45
C LEU A 450 -6.88 -2.14 8.30
N THR A 451 -7.94 -1.73 9.00
CA THR A 451 -9.27 -2.39 9.01
C THR A 451 -9.19 -3.87 9.42
N ASP A 452 -8.98 -4.77 8.48
CA ASP A 452 -8.97 -6.24 8.66
C ASP A 452 -7.55 -6.81 8.86
N LEU A 453 -6.53 -5.95 8.93
CA LEU A 453 -5.14 -6.34 9.15
C LEU A 453 -4.56 -5.56 10.33
N GLU A 454 -3.96 -6.29 11.27
CA GLU A 454 -3.14 -5.71 12.33
C GLU A 454 -1.74 -6.33 12.34
N VAL A 455 -0.71 -5.50 12.50
CA VAL A 455 0.69 -5.92 12.46
C VAL A 455 1.38 -5.44 13.73
N ALA A 456 1.99 -6.37 14.46
CA ALA A 456 2.76 -6.09 15.66
C ALA A 456 4.23 -6.48 15.43
N SER A 457 5.13 -5.50 15.38
CA SER A 457 6.53 -5.71 14.99
C SER A 457 7.52 -5.13 15.99
N ILE A 458 8.60 -5.87 16.19
CA ILE A 458 9.82 -5.43 16.90
C ILE A 458 11.04 -5.60 15.98
N SER A 459 10.91 -5.15 14.74
CA SER A 459 11.96 -5.28 13.74
C SER A 459 13.23 -4.49 14.12
N PRO A 460 14.41 -5.14 14.11
CA PRO A 460 15.67 -4.46 14.35
C PRO A 460 16.28 -3.83 13.09
N GLU A 461 15.76 -4.14 11.90
CA GLU A 461 16.45 -3.89 10.64
C GLU A 461 15.75 -2.85 9.78
N ARG A 462 16.50 -1.82 9.36
CA ARG A 462 16.06 -0.88 8.34
C ARG A 462 16.23 -1.51 6.96
N PHE A 463 15.15 -1.53 6.20
CA PHE A 463 15.19 -1.88 4.79
C PHE A 463 15.84 -0.74 3.99
N LEU A 464 15.17 0.42 3.94
CA LEU A 464 15.62 1.57 3.18
C LEU A 464 15.06 2.87 3.79
N ALA A 465 15.93 3.85 3.96
CA ALA A 465 15.53 5.23 4.25
C ALA A 465 15.95 6.15 3.12
N LEU A 466 15.07 7.08 2.76
CA LEU A 466 15.33 8.24 1.92
C LEU A 466 15.16 9.49 2.77
N SER A 467 16.18 10.33 2.84
CA SER A 467 16.06 11.66 3.46
C SER A 467 15.50 12.69 2.47
N LYS A 468 14.93 13.78 2.99
CA LYS A 468 14.45 14.93 2.18
C LYS A 468 15.51 15.56 1.26
N ASN A 469 16.79 15.33 1.54
CA ASN A 469 17.92 15.82 0.74
C ASN A 469 18.41 14.79 -0.29
N GLY A 470 17.65 13.71 -0.55
CA GLY A 470 18.01 12.70 -1.53
C GLY A 470 19.01 11.64 -1.06
N ARG A 471 19.40 11.60 0.22
CA ARG A 471 20.29 10.53 0.72
C ARG A 471 19.51 9.23 0.96
N LEU A 472 19.92 8.16 0.29
CA LEU A 472 19.49 6.78 0.49
C LEU A 472 20.37 6.09 1.55
N ARG A 473 19.77 5.23 2.37
CA ARG A 473 20.48 4.42 3.37
C ARG A 473 19.81 3.06 3.58
N ALA A 474 20.60 1.99 3.50
CA ALA A 474 20.20 0.63 3.86
C ALA A 474 21.11 0.08 4.98
N GLU A 475 20.55 -0.71 5.90
CA GLU A 475 21.27 -1.19 7.10
C GLU A 475 21.08 -2.69 7.34
N PRO A 476 21.61 -3.56 6.45
CA PRO A 476 21.43 -5.01 6.57
C PRO A 476 22.10 -5.56 7.83
N ILE A 477 21.42 -6.54 8.45
CA ILE A 477 21.90 -7.26 9.62
C ILE A 477 22.20 -8.72 9.25
N LYS A 478 23.39 -9.21 9.63
CA LYS A 478 23.73 -10.64 9.58
C LYS A 478 24.51 -11.01 10.82
N GLY A 479 24.28 -12.19 11.36
CA GLY A 479 24.88 -12.63 12.61
C GLY A 479 24.32 -11.94 13.85
N THR A 480 24.12 -12.73 14.90
CA THR A 480 23.63 -12.27 16.21
C THR A 480 24.24 -13.12 17.30
N ARG A 481 24.60 -12.50 18.41
CA ARG A 481 25.00 -13.20 19.64
C ARG A 481 24.21 -12.64 20.83
N PRO A 482 23.88 -13.45 21.86
CA PRO A 482 23.28 -12.92 23.07
C PRO A 482 24.26 -11.98 23.80
N ARG A 483 23.75 -11.17 24.74
CA ARG A 483 24.63 -10.51 25.72
C ARG A 483 25.25 -11.55 26.66
N GLY A 484 26.48 -11.30 27.06
CA GLY A 484 27.17 -12.11 28.07
C GLY A 484 26.54 -11.94 29.45
N ILE A 485 26.69 -12.97 30.28
CA ILE A 485 26.27 -12.93 31.69
C ILE A 485 27.18 -12.02 32.56
N ASP A 486 28.39 -11.76 32.08
CA ASP A 486 29.40 -10.87 32.65
C ASP A 486 30.16 -10.14 31.54
N GLU A 487 30.95 -9.13 31.90
CA GLU A 487 31.67 -8.28 30.95
C GLU A 487 32.69 -9.05 30.09
N GLU A 488 33.37 -10.03 30.67
CA GLU A 488 34.38 -10.84 29.96
C GLU A 488 33.71 -11.68 28.86
N THR A 489 32.64 -12.38 29.21
CA THR A 489 31.84 -13.18 28.28
C THR A 489 31.16 -12.28 27.24
N ASP A 490 30.68 -11.10 27.64
CA ASP A 490 30.04 -10.15 26.72
C ASP A 490 31.02 -9.63 25.66
N LEU A 491 32.25 -9.29 26.08
CA LEU A 491 33.33 -8.89 25.17
C LEU A 491 33.78 -10.04 24.29
N ALA A 492 33.85 -11.27 24.82
CA ALA A 492 34.18 -12.46 24.03
C ALA A 492 33.14 -12.75 22.94
N LEU A 493 31.84 -12.71 23.27
CA LEU A 493 30.74 -12.89 22.31
C LEU A 493 30.71 -11.78 21.26
N LYS A 494 30.99 -10.53 21.67
CA LYS A 494 31.11 -9.40 20.75
C LYS A 494 32.29 -9.58 19.79
N HIS A 495 33.44 -10.04 20.30
CA HIS A 495 34.63 -10.30 19.50
C HIS A 495 34.44 -11.49 18.55
N ASP A 496 33.80 -12.56 19.02
CA ASP A 496 33.39 -13.71 18.20
C ASP A 496 32.55 -13.22 17.02
N LEU A 497 31.45 -12.50 17.27
CA LEU A 497 30.62 -11.96 16.19
C LEU A 497 31.40 -11.07 15.23
N ALA A 498 32.28 -10.20 15.74
CA ALA A 498 33.08 -9.29 14.92
C ALA A 498 34.09 -10.01 14.00
N THR A 499 34.49 -11.25 14.34
CA THR A 499 35.55 -11.99 13.65
C THR A 499 35.10 -13.28 13.00
N HIS A 500 33.88 -13.74 13.29
CA HIS A 500 33.35 -15.01 12.80
C HIS A 500 33.26 -15.02 11.27
N PRO A 501 33.97 -15.94 10.57
CA PRO A 501 34.06 -15.92 9.10
C PRO A 501 32.70 -16.05 8.40
N LYS A 502 31.80 -16.91 8.90
CA LYS A 502 30.45 -17.12 8.33
C LYS A 502 29.63 -15.83 8.35
N ASP A 503 29.46 -15.23 9.54
CA ASP A 503 28.64 -14.03 9.73
C ASP A 503 29.15 -12.85 8.88
N ARG A 504 30.48 -12.69 8.79
CA ARG A 504 31.10 -11.67 7.94
C ARG A 504 30.90 -11.94 6.45
N ALA A 505 31.03 -13.19 6.00
CA ALA A 505 30.82 -13.54 4.60
C ALA A 505 29.38 -13.24 4.18
N GLU A 506 28.40 -13.69 4.95
CA GLU A 506 26.98 -13.38 4.72
C GLU A 506 26.73 -11.87 4.67
N ASN A 507 27.28 -11.13 5.64
CA ASN A 507 27.11 -9.68 5.67
C ASN A 507 27.72 -9.00 4.43
N ILE A 508 28.92 -9.40 4.02
CA ILE A 508 29.61 -8.83 2.84
C ILE A 508 28.83 -9.15 1.56
N MET A 509 28.29 -10.38 1.42
CA MET A 509 27.49 -10.76 0.26
C MET A 509 26.25 -9.88 0.12
N ILE A 510 25.51 -9.64 1.22
CA ILE A 510 24.35 -8.75 1.19
C ILE A 510 24.74 -7.28 1.00
N VAL A 511 25.87 -6.83 1.55
CA VAL A 511 26.38 -5.48 1.28
C VAL A 511 26.64 -5.30 -0.20
N ASP A 512 27.22 -6.27 -0.89
CA ASP A 512 27.50 -6.15 -2.33
C ASP A 512 26.21 -6.13 -3.16
N LEU A 513 25.23 -6.98 -2.81
CA LEU A 513 23.88 -6.95 -3.39
C LEU A 513 23.26 -5.56 -3.27
N LEU A 514 23.22 -5.00 -2.07
CA LEU A 514 22.61 -3.68 -1.82
C LEU A 514 23.39 -2.54 -2.48
N ARG A 515 24.71 -2.66 -2.62
CA ARG A 515 25.50 -1.68 -3.40
C ARG A 515 25.07 -1.69 -4.86
N ASN A 516 24.83 -2.87 -5.44
CA ASN A 516 24.31 -2.99 -6.79
C ASN A 516 22.91 -2.36 -6.89
N ASP A 517 21.99 -2.77 -6.02
CA ASP A 517 20.60 -2.29 -6.04
C ASP A 517 20.51 -0.75 -5.97
N LEU A 518 21.24 -0.14 -5.03
CA LEU A 518 21.24 1.32 -4.88
C LEU A 518 21.93 2.03 -6.05
N SER A 519 22.85 1.37 -6.77
CA SER A 519 23.62 2.00 -7.84
C SER A 519 22.78 2.36 -9.08
N HIS A 520 21.64 1.71 -9.29
CA HIS A 520 20.79 1.92 -10.47
C HIS A 520 20.26 3.35 -10.58
N HIS A 521 19.92 3.97 -9.44
CA HIS A 521 19.33 5.32 -9.38
C HIS A 521 20.14 6.30 -8.52
N ALA A 522 21.35 5.91 -8.10
CA ALA A 522 22.25 6.76 -7.35
C ALA A 522 23.15 7.61 -8.26
N GLU A 523 23.53 8.81 -7.80
CA GLU A 523 24.55 9.63 -8.44
C GLU A 523 25.83 8.80 -8.60
N PRO A 524 26.44 8.77 -9.81
CA PRO A 524 27.66 8.00 -10.05
C PRO A 524 28.75 8.32 -9.03
N GLY A 525 29.27 7.28 -8.35
CA GLY A 525 30.31 7.41 -7.33
C GLY A 525 29.83 7.81 -5.92
N SER A 526 28.52 7.99 -5.72
CA SER A 526 27.95 8.32 -4.39
C SER A 526 27.75 7.10 -3.47
N VAL A 527 27.62 5.90 -4.04
CA VAL A 527 27.41 4.65 -3.28
C VAL A 527 28.64 4.34 -2.42
N ARG A 528 28.47 4.33 -1.10
CA ARG A 528 29.54 4.13 -0.11
C ARG A 528 29.08 3.20 1.01
N VAL A 529 29.93 2.24 1.36
CA VAL A 529 29.79 1.46 2.59
C VAL A 529 30.44 2.26 3.72
N THR A 530 29.64 2.98 4.51
CA THR A 530 30.15 3.85 5.57
C THR A 530 30.48 3.08 6.84
N ARG A 531 29.85 1.92 7.04
CA ARG A 531 30.13 0.98 8.13
C ARG A 531 30.06 -0.44 7.56
N LEU A 532 31.12 -1.22 7.71
CA LEU A 532 31.17 -2.60 7.24
C LEU A 532 31.34 -3.55 8.43
N CYS A 533 30.49 -4.56 8.52
CA CYS A 533 30.49 -5.60 9.56
C CYS A 533 30.66 -5.03 10.98
N SER A 534 30.01 -3.91 11.28
CA SER A 534 30.14 -3.23 12.57
C SER A 534 29.24 -3.90 13.60
N VAL A 535 29.79 -4.23 14.78
CA VAL A 535 28.99 -4.84 15.85
C VAL A 535 28.33 -3.77 16.72
N GLU A 536 27.00 -3.78 16.75
CA GLU A 536 26.16 -2.97 17.62
C GLU A 536 25.67 -3.79 18.80
N SER A 537 25.69 -3.19 19.99
CA SER A 537 25.27 -3.83 21.23
C SER A 537 23.91 -3.26 21.66
N TYR A 538 22.92 -4.12 21.76
CA TYR A 538 21.56 -3.81 22.24
C TYR A 538 21.34 -4.37 23.65
N ALA A 539 20.15 -4.16 24.20
CA ALA A 539 19.80 -4.61 25.55
C ALA A 539 19.99 -6.13 25.74
N THR A 540 19.63 -6.94 24.74
CA THR A 540 19.60 -8.41 24.85
C THR A 540 20.54 -9.14 23.89
N VAL A 541 21.08 -8.45 22.87
CA VAL A 541 21.92 -9.06 21.83
C VAL A 541 23.01 -8.12 21.32
N HIS A 542 24.07 -8.70 20.75
CA HIS A 542 24.97 -8.05 19.78
C HIS A 542 24.54 -8.40 18.36
N GLN A 543 24.60 -7.44 17.44
CA GLN A 543 24.27 -7.64 16.03
C GLN A 543 25.35 -7.06 15.12
N MET A 544 25.68 -7.76 14.03
CA MET A 544 26.55 -7.20 13.01
C MET A 544 25.72 -6.49 11.95
N VAL A 545 26.01 -5.20 11.80
CA VAL A 545 25.29 -4.26 10.94
C VAL A 545 26.28 -3.62 9.98
N SER A 546 25.87 -3.50 8.72
CA SER A 546 26.55 -2.66 7.75
C SER A 546 25.67 -1.49 7.36
N THR A 547 26.27 -0.38 6.93
CA THR A 547 25.54 0.81 6.45
C THR A 547 26.02 1.13 5.04
N ILE A 548 25.09 1.13 4.10
CA ILE A 548 25.31 1.54 2.71
C ILE A 548 24.56 2.85 2.51
N ASP A 549 25.29 3.90 2.13
CA ASP A 549 24.74 5.21 1.81
C ASP A 549 24.89 5.48 0.30
N ALA A 550 23.92 6.17 -0.28
CA ALA A 550 23.99 6.69 -1.65
C ALA A 550 23.26 8.03 -1.77
N ALA A 551 23.56 8.81 -2.80
CA ALA A 551 22.79 10.01 -3.15
C ALA A 551 21.90 9.68 -4.34
N LEU A 552 20.60 9.94 -4.24
CA LEU A 552 19.64 9.74 -5.33
C LEU A 552 19.91 10.78 -6.44
N GLN A 553 19.87 10.35 -7.70
CA GLN A 553 20.15 11.23 -8.86
C GLN A 553 19.17 12.40 -8.97
N SER A 554 17.88 12.13 -8.74
CA SER A 554 16.84 13.15 -8.71
C SER A 554 15.64 12.66 -7.89
N PRO A 555 14.84 13.55 -7.27
CA PRO A 555 13.70 13.15 -6.45
C PRO A 555 12.66 12.30 -7.19
N GLU A 556 12.51 12.48 -8.50
CA GLU A 556 11.53 11.74 -9.32
C GLU A 556 11.85 10.24 -9.40
N LEU A 557 13.09 9.85 -9.16
CA LEU A 557 13.55 8.45 -9.16
C LEU A 557 13.38 7.77 -7.80
N ALA A 558 12.73 8.40 -6.82
CA ALA A 558 12.62 7.84 -5.47
C ALA A 558 11.80 6.54 -5.44
N ALA A 559 10.70 6.47 -6.19
CA ALA A 559 9.89 5.25 -6.32
C ALA A 559 10.66 4.13 -7.06
N ASP A 560 11.43 4.49 -8.09
CA ASP A 560 12.30 3.55 -8.82
C ASP A 560 13.42 3.00 -7.93
N ALA A 561 14.07 3.86 -7.13
CA ALA A 561 15.09 3.44 -6.17
C ALA A 561 14.53 2.48 -5.12
N LEU A 562 13.31 2.73 -4.65
CA LEU A 562 12.60 1.81 -3.74
C LEU A 562 12.29 0.48 -4.43
N ARG A 563 11.84 0.50 -5.69
CA ARG A 563 11.58 -0.68 -6.51
C ARG A 563 12.83 -1.55 -6.66
N GLU A 564 13.95 -0.99 -7.13
CA GLU A 564 15.19 -1.75 -7.36
C GLU A 564 15.77 -2.34 -6.07
N ALA A 565 15.65 -1.61 -4.96
CA ALA A 565 16.05 -2.12 -3.65
C ALA A 565 15.14 -3.26 -3.15
N PHE A 566 13.89 -3.34 -3.59
CA PHE A 566 12.91 -4.30 -3.09
C PHE A 566 13.03 -5.69 -3.76
N PRO A 567 12.72 -6.80 -3.07
CA PRO A 567 12.56 -6.91 -1.61
C PRO A 567 13.89 -6.74 -0.84
N PRO A 568 13.85 -6.59 0.49
CA PRO A 568 15.05 -6.52 1.33
C PRO A 568 16.06 -7.63 1.00
N GLY A 569 17.31 -7.24 0.67
CA GLY A 569 18.36 -8.16 0.26
C GLY A 569 18.67 -9.24 1.31
N SER A 570 18.60 -8.89 2.60
CA SER A 570 18.79 -9.82 3.73
C SER A 570 17.75 -10.94 3.81
N MET A 571 16.59 -10.74 3.18
CA MET A 571 15.44 -11.65 3.17
C MET A 571 15.24 -12.38 1.84
N THR A 572 16.16 -12.19 0.88
CA THR A 572 16.14 -12.88 -0.41
C THR A 572 17.39 -13.75 -0.54
N GLY A 573 18.48 -13.17 -1.01
CA GLY A 573 19.75 -13.85 -1.30
C GLY A 573 20.41 -13.25 -2.54
N ALA A 574 21.54 -13.82 -2.96
CA ALA A 574 22.37 -13.22 -4.02
C ALA A 574 22.78 -14.27 -5.07
N PRO A 575 22.56 -14.03 -6.38
CA PRO A 575 21.88 -12.88 -6.99
C PRO A 575 20.36 -12.85 -6.74
N LYS A 576 19.78 -11.65 -6.56
CA LYS A 576 18.38 -11.46 -6.06
C LYS A 576 17.34 -12.22 -6.87
N LEU A 577 17.27 -11.97 -8.19
CA LEU A 577 16.21 -12.50 -9.04
C LEU A 577 16.24 -14.04 -9.15
N SER A 578 17.41 -14.61 -9.43
CA SER A 578 17.60 -16.07 -9.48
C SER A 578 17.19 -16.72 -8.15
N THR A 579 17.64 -16.13 -7.04
CA THR A 579 17.36 -16.63 -5.69
C THR A 579 15.88 -16.61 -5.35
N MET A 580 15.14 -15.56 -5.72
CA MET A 580 13.70 -15.50 -5.46
C MET A 580 12.93 -16.62 -6.17
N ASN A 581 13.31 -16.96 -7.41
CA ASN A 581 12.69 -18.08 -8.14
C ASN A 581 13.01 -19.44 -7.50
N ILE A 582 14.25 -19.63 -7.05
CA ILE A 582 14.65 -20.83 -6.30
C ILE A 582 13.86 -20.93 -4.99
N LEU A 583 13.71 -19.82 -4.27
CA LEU A 583 12.93 -19.77 -3.03
C LEU A 583 11.47 -20.16 -3.26
N ASP A 584 10.86 -19.73 -4.36
CA ASP A 584 9.49 -20.13 -4.69
C ASP A 584 9.34 -21.66 -4.84
N GLU A 585 10.33 -22.35 -5.41
CA GLU A 585 10.31 -23.82 -5.50
C GLU A 585 10.63 -24.51 -4.16
N LEU A 586 11.57 -23.97 -3.39
CA LEU A 586 11.95 -24.52 -2.08
C LEU A 586 10.83 -24.35 -1.05
N GLU A 587 10.09 -23.25 -1.13
CA GLU A 587 8.97 -22.90 -0.26
C GLU A 587 7.63 -23.44 -0.78
N GLU A 588 7.66 -24.28 -1.83
CA GLU A 588 6.49 -24.97 -2.39
C GLU A 588 5.40 -23.98 -2.85
N HIS A 589 5.82 -22.86 -3.43
CA HIS A 589 4.98 -21.75 -3.87
C HIS A 589 4.08 -21.14 -2.78
N ARG A 590 4.46 -21.31 -1.51
CA ARG A 590 3.84 -20.60 -0.40
C ARG A 590 4.26 -19.13 -0.42
N ALA A 591 3.28 -18.23 -0.57
CA ALA A 591 3.51 -16.80 -0.44
C ALA A 591 3.94 -16.43 1.00
N ARG A 592 4.91 -15.52 1.13
CA ARG A 592 5.34 -14.98 2.43
C ARG A 592 4.41 -13.86 2.93
N GLY A 593 3.64 -13.26 2.04
CA GLY A 593 2.73 -12.15 2.36
C GLY A 593 3.49 -10.94 2.90
N LEU A 594 3.18 -10.50 4.13
CA LEU A 594 3.89 -9.36 4.75
C LEU A 594 5.32 -9.73 5.19
N TYR A 595 5.56 -10.98 5.61
CA TYR A 595 6.88 -11.38 6.08
C TYR A 595 7.91 -11.25 4.95
N SER A 596 9.13 -10.82 5.27
CA SER A 596 10.15 -10.45 4.28
C SER A 596 9.82 -9.23 3.40
N GLY A 597 8.67 -8.58 3.60
CA GLY A 597 8.33 -7.30 3.02
C GLY A 597 8.92 -6.12 3.80
N ALA A 598 8.28 -4.96 3.69
CA ALA A 598 8.66 -3.74 4.40
C ALA A 598 7.46 -2.98 4.99
N VAL A 599 7.62 -2.33 6.13
CA VAL A 599 6.61 -1.43 6.76
C VAL A 599 7.25 -0.09 7.05
N GLY A 600 6.53 1.00 6.81
CA GLY A 600 7.08 2.33 7.00
C GLY A 600 6.15 3.44 6.56
N TYR A 601 6.76 4.58 6.21
CA TYR A 601 6.03 5.75 5.74
C TYR A 601 6.71 6.42 4.54
N LEU A 602 5.89 7.16 3.80
CA LEU A 602 6.31 8.09 2.76
C LEU A 602 5.95 9.50 3.25
N GLY A 603 6.94 10.37 3.36
CA GLY A 603 6.87 11.67 4.01
C GLY A 603 6.37 12.80 3.10
N ALA A 604 5.80 13.83 3.73
CA ALA A 604 5.36 15.06 3.07
C ALA A 604 6.53 15.92 2.54
N ASP A 605 7.74 15.69 3.03
CA ASP A 605 9.01 16.31 2.62
C ASP A 605 9.75 15.48 1.55
N GLY A 606 9.14 14.38 1.08
CA GLY A 606 9.79 13.43 0.18
C GLY A 606 10.71 12.43 0.88
N ALA A 607 10.85 12.48 2.21
CA ALA A 607 11.56 11.44 2.95
C ALA A 607 10.76 10.13 2.98
N ALA A 608 11.41 9.02 3.31
CA ALA A 608 10.79 7.74 3.61
C ALA A 608 11.68 6.95 4.57
N ASP A 609 11.07 6.09 5.39
CA ASP A 609 11.81 5.14 6.21
C ASP A 609 11.00 3.85 6.33
N PHE A 610 11.60 2.74 5.92
CA PHE A 610 10.99 1.42 5.91
C PHE A 610 11.87 0.43 6.67
N SER A 611 11.24 -0.37 7.52
CA SER A 611 11.87 -1.51 8.18
C SER A 611 11.51 -2.81 7.51
N VAL A 612 12.40 -3.79 7.62
CA VAL A 612 12.14 -5.16 7.14
C VAL A 612 11.09 -5.80 8.03
N VAL A 613 10.12 -6.52 7.43
CA VAL A 613 9.12 -7.27 8.20
C VAL A 613 9.69 -8.59 8.70
N ILE A 614 10.36 -8.53 9.84
CA ILE A 614 10.89 -9.66 10.61
C ILE A 614 10.52 -9.49 12.09
N ARG A 615 10.54 -10.58 12.88
CA ARG A 615 10.07 -10.59 14.29
C ARG A 615 8.71 -9.88 14.44
N THR A 616 7.80 -10.22 13.52
CA THR A 616 6.52 -9.53 13.34
C THR A 616 5.41 -10.55 13.40
N LEU A 617 4.42 -10.29 14.24
CA LEU A 617 3.15 -11.02 14.26
C LEU A 617 2.17 -10.31 13.34
N VAL A 618 1.67 -11.02 12.34
CA VAL A 618 0.66 -10.51 11.41
C VAL A 618 -0.67 -11.16 11.73
N CYS A 619 -1.69 -10.33 11.96
CA CYS A 619 -3.01 -10.73 12.40
C CYS A 619 -4.04 -10.33 11.34
N ASP A 620 -4.57 -11.31 10.60
CA ASP A 620 -5.67 -11.07 9.67
C ASP A 620 -7.01 -11.38 10.35
N ARG A 621 -7.98 -10.49 10.13
CA ARG A 621 -9.37 -10.73 10.51
C ARG A 621 -10.02 -11.68 9.51
N LEU A 622 -10.58 -12.77 10.02
CA LEU A 622 -11.31 -13.76 9.22
C LEU A 622 -12.79 -13.36 9.06
N PRO A 623 -13.52 -13.91 8.06
CA PRO A 623 -14.94 -13.62 7.85
C PRO A 623 -15.82 -13.89 9.08
N ASP A 624 -15.46 -14.89 9.88
CA ASP A 624 -16.13 -15.26 11.15
C ASP A 624 -15.75 -14.37 12.34
N GLN A 625 -14.98 -13.30 12.10
CA GLN A 625 -14.46 -12.35 13.08
C GLN A 625 -13.34 -12.87 14.00
N SER A 626 -12.89 -14.12 13.81
CA SER A 626 -11.69 -14.62 14.47
C SER A 626 -10.42 -14.06 13.82
N TRP A 627 -9.27 -14.32 14.43
CA TRP A 627 -7.96 -13.92 13.93
C TRP A 627 -7.17 -15.10 13.39
N ARG A 628 -6.62 -14.95 12.19
CA ARG A 628 -5.49 -15.74 11.69
C ARG A 628 -4.20 -15.03 12.07
N LEU A 629 -3.39 -15.67 12.90
CA LEU A 629 -2.09 -15.18 13.31
C LEU A 629 -1.02 -15.86 12.45
N SER A 630 -0.08 -15.09 11.92
CA SER A 630 1.06 -15.61 11.15
C SER A 630 2.38 -14.98 11.62
N LEU A 631 3.40 -15.82 11.74
CA LEU A 631 4.76 -15.45 12.10
C LEU A 631 5.73 -16.16 11.16
N GLY A 632 6.33 -15.41 10.24
CA GLY A 632 7.39 -15.93 9.38
C GLY A 632 8.72 -16.05 10.11
N LEU A 633 9.46 -17.10 9.79
CA LEU A 633 10.77 -17.43 10.37
C LEU A 633 11.71 -17.90 9.28
N GLY A 634 13.01 -17.73 9.47
CA GLY A 634 13.99 -18.16 8.47
C GLY A 634 15.43 -17.76 8.77
N GLY A 635 16.30 -18.11 7.85
CA GLY A 635 17.74 -17.91 7.98
C GLY A 635 18.45 -17.97 6.63
N ALA A 636 19.64 -17.40 6.59
CA ALA A 636 20.53 -17.50 5.43
C ALA A 636 21.11 -18.91 5.36
N ILE A 637 21.02 -19.52 4.19
CA ILE A 637 21.61 -20.81 3.88
C ILE A 637 22.77 -20.57 2.93
N THR A 638 23.94 -21.05 3.33
CA THR A 638 25.18 -21.03 2.55
C THR A 638 25.65 -22.45 2.28
N ALA A 639 26.69 -22.60 1.46
CA ALA A 639 27.32 -23.91 1.22
C ALA A 639 27.77 -24.60 2.53
N ASP A 640 28.17 -23.81 3.54
CA ASP A 640 28.69 -24.30 4.82
C ASP A 640 27.61 -24.44 5.92
N SER A 641 26.35 -24.14 5.61
CA SER A 641 25.26 -24.27 6.58
C SER A 641 25.05 -25.72 7.01
N VAL A 642 24.86 -25.93 8.33
CA VAL A 642 24.54 -27.23 8.89
C VAL A 642 23.02 -27.32 9.09
N PRO A 643 22.30 -28.25 8.40
CA PRO A 643 20.83 -28.23 8.41
C PRO A 643 20.18 -28.26 9.81
N GLN A 644 20.79 -28.97 10.75
CA GLN A 644 20.29 -29.03 12.13
C GLN A 644 20.45 -27.67 12.83
N ASP A 645 21.61 -27.03 12.72
CA ASP A 645 21.89 -25.75 13.37
C ASP A 645 20.96 -24.64 12.83
N GLU A 646 20.70 -24.64 11.53
CA GLU A 646 19.78 -23.67 10.89
C GLU A 646 18.33 -23.87 11.35
N TRP A 647 17.90 -25.12 11.56
CA TRP A 647 16.59 -25.40 12.14
C TRP A 647 16.50 -24.94 13.61
N ASP A 648 17.56 -25.16 14.38
CA ASP A 648 17.63 -24.69 15.77
C ASP A 648 17.68 -23.15 15.84
N GLU A 649 18.25 -22.49 14.83
CA GLU A 649 18.22 -21.03 14.68
C GLU A 649 16.81 -20.52 14.38
N VAL A 650 16.05 -21.18 13.50
CA VAL A 650 14.62 -20.86 13.25
C VAL A 650 13.82 -20.90 14.56
N ILE A 651 13.98 -21.96 15.35
CA ILE A 651 13.33 -22.08 16.67
C ILE A 651 13.79 -20.95 17.58
N THR A 652 15.08 -20.66 17.64
CA THR A 652 15.64 -19.62 18.52
C THR A 652 15.13 -18.23 18.16
N LYS A 653 15.07 -17.88 16.87
CA LYS A 653 14.54 -16.60 16.37
C LYS A 653 13.05 -16.42 16.68
N SER A 654 12.28 -17.50 16.79
CA SER A 654 10.86 -17.45 17.14
C SER A 654 10.63 -17.07 18.61
N ARG A 655 11.56 -17.38 19.51
CA ARG A 655 11.37 -17.30 20.97
C ARG A 655 10.98 -15.90 21.44
N GLY A 656 11.58 -14.85 20.86
CA GLY A 656 11.30 -13.47 21.27
C GLY A 656 9.82 -13.10 21.12
N VAL A 657 9.20 -13.48 19.99
CA VAL A 657 7.78 -13.25 19.74
C VAL A 657 6.93 -14.22 20.55
N LEU A 658 7.21 -15.53 20.49
CA LEU A 658 6.39 -16.55 21.15
C LEU A 658 6.35 -16.36 22.68
N GLN A 659 7.47 -16.06 23.32
CA GLN A 659 7.51 -15.80 24.77
C GLN A 659 6.68 -14.58 25.16
N ALA A 660 6.68 -13.50 24.36
CA ALA A 660 5.85 -12.33 24.61
C ALA A 660 4.34 -12.66 24.55
N LEU A 661 3.97 -13.66 23.74
CA LEU A 661 2.60 -14.18 23.62
C LEU A 661 2.27 -15.27 24.67
N GLY A 662 3.25 -15.70 25.47
CA GLY A 662 3.12 -16.86 26.37
C GLY A 662 3.02 -18.20 25.64
N ALA A 663 3.34 -18.24 24.34
CA ALA A 663 3.30 -19.42 23.49
C ALA A 663 4.67 -20.12 23.44
N SER A 664 4.68 -21.37 22.95
CA SER A 664 5.90 -22.13 22.66
C SER A 664 5.96 -22.50 21.18
N PHE A 665 7.17 -22.78 20.69
CA PHE A 665 7.32 -23.37 19.36
C PHE A 665 6.58 -24.72 19.32
N PRO A 666 5.81 -25.03 18.26
CA PRO A 666 5.07 -26.28 18.18
C PRO A 666 6.01 -27.48 18.34
N ALA A 667 5.66 -28.40 19.24
CA ALA A 667 6.33 -29.70 19.30
C ALA A 667 6.11 -30.40 17.95
N ALA A 668 7.16 -31.02 17.40
CA ALA A 668 7.17 -31.63 16.08
C ALA A 668 5.84 -32.35 15.80
N THR A 669 5.03 -31.78 14.91
CA THR A 669 3.80 -32.43 14.45
C THR A 669 4.24 -33.65 13.66
N ALA A 670 4.11 -34.82 14.28
CA ALA A 670 4.11 -36.09 13.56
C ALA A 670 2.96 -36.01 12.55
N ARG A 671 3.28 -35.81 11.28
CA ARG A 671 2.41 -36.22 10.17
C ARG A 671 3.05 -37.42 9.52
#